data_AF-A0A3G2IDH8-F1
#
_entry.id   AF-A0A3G2IDH8-F1
#
_cell.length_a   1.000
_cell.length_b   1.000
_cell.length_c   1.000
_cell.angle_alpha   90.00
_cell.angle_beta   90.00
_cell.angle_gamma   90.00
#
_symmetry.space_group_name_H-M   'P 1'
#
loop_
_entity.id
_entity.type
_entity.pdbx_description
1 polymer ?
#
loop_
_entity_poly.entity_id
_entity_poly.type
_entity_poly.pdbx_seq_one_letter_code
_entity_poly.pdbx_strand_id
1 'polypeptide(L)'
;MKHRYALFPAILLSLLFVVACALTLHNLNAQLPAAQWSAAWWQPNIDNINQMLFHYSLLPRLAISLLVGAGLGLVGVLFQQVLRNPLAEPTTLGVASGAQLGVTVATLWALPGGFVTQQFAALVGAGVVGLLVFGVAWGKRLSPVTLILAGLVLSLYCGAVNQLLAIFHHDQLQNMFLWSTGSLNQQDWDIVNGLWPRLVGGLLLTLLLLRPLTLMGLDDGVARNLGLALSMVRLATLVLAIAISALLVNAVGIIGFIGLFAPLLAKMLGARRLVARLFLAPLIGALILWLSDQSVIWLTSVWREISTGTVTALIGAPLLLWLLPRLRTVGTPAMNQGDNVPAERQHLGWWALIGSGVLALVIVTALTLGRDVHGWNWVSGSLFHDLLQWRWPRVLAALTAGMMLAVAGSVIQRLTGNAMASPEVLGISSGAAFGVVVMLFIVPGNAFGWLFPAGSLGAAVTLLVIMVTASRGGFSPQRMLLAGMALSTAFTMLLMLLMASGDPRMAGILTWISGSTYNVTGDQAVRTLILMVILFALTPLCRRWLMILPLGGATARAIGMALTPSRFALLLLAATLTAAATMTVGPLSFVGLMAPHIARMLGFRRAMPQLIMSALLGGMLMVAADWCGRMILFPDQVPAGLLATFIGAPYFVYLLRKQSR
;
A
#
# COMPACT_ATOMS: atom_id res chain seq x y z
N MET A 1 6.66 -24.92 29.41
CA MET A 1 6.05 -23.69 28.85
C MET A 1 6.09 -23.53 27.31
N LYS A 2 6.80 -24.37 26.53
CA LYS A 2 6.85 -24.28 25.05
C LYS A 2 5.61 -24.82 24.31
N HIS A 3 4.83 -25.74 24.88
CA HIS A 3 3.68 -26.37 24.21
C HIS A 3 2.42 -25.50 24.14
N ARG A 4 2.20 -24.58 25.10
CA ARG A 4 0.98 -23.75 25.14
C ARG A 4 0.87 -22.73 24.00
N TYR A 5 1.98 -22.36 23.35
CA TYR A 5 1.96 -21.38 22.24
C TYR A 5 1.62 -21.98 20.87
N ALA A 6 1.83 -23.27 20.64
CA ALA A 6 1.53 -23.94 19.36
C ALA A 6 0.10 -24.50 19.30
N LEU A 7 -0.49 -24.85 20.45
CA LEU A 7 -1.86 -25.34 20.55
C LEU A 7 -2.89 -24.31 20.04
N PHE A 8 -2.67 -23.04 20.35
CA PHE A 8 -3.64 -22.00 20.03
C PHE A 8 -3.80 -21.74 18.52
N PRO A 9 -2.72 -21.48 17.73
CA PRO A 9 -2.86 -21.33 16.28
C PRO A 9 -3.43 -22.58 15.61
N ALA A 10 -3.11 -23.77 16.15
CA ALA A 10 -3.65 -25.02 15.64
C ALA A 10 -5.17 -25.12 15.86
N ILE A 11 -5.65 -24.81 17.07
CA ILE A 11 -7.09 -24.78 17.39
C ILE A 11 -7.83 -23.73 16.55
N LEU A 12 -7.24 -22.56 16.37
CA LEU A 12 -7.81 -21.51 15.53
C LEU A 12 -7.96 -22.01 14.08
N LEU A 13 -6.91 -22.58 13.50
CA LEU A 13 -6.94 -23.06 12.12
C LEU A 13 -7.89 -24.26 11.95
N SER A 14 -7.97 -25.16 12.93
CA SER A 14 -8.95 -26.25 12.90
C SER A 14 -10.38 -25.72 12.98
N LEU A 15 -10.64 -24.70 13.81
CA LEU A 15 -11.94 -24.04 13.88
C LEU A 15 -12.28 -23.37 12.54
N LEU A 16 -11.35 -22.61 11.96
CA LEU A 16 -11.55 -21.96 10.65
C LEU A 16 -11.80 -23.01 9.55
N PHE A 17 -11.13 -24.16 9.60
CA PHE A 17 -11.37 -25.27 8.68
C PHE A 17 -12.78 -25.84 8.83
N VAL A 18 -13.23 -26.11 10.06
CA VAL A 18 -14.59 -26.59 10.33
C VAL A 18 -15.64 -25.59 9.85
N VAL A 19 -15.45 -24.30 10.11
CA VAL A 19 -16.35 -23.23 9.63
C VAL A 19 -16.37 -23.17 8.10
N ALA A 20 -15.22 -23.27 7.44
CA ALA A 20 -15.13 -23.28 5.98
C ALA A 20 -15.86 -24.50 5.37
N CYS A 21 -15.69 -25.69 5.96
CA CYS A 21 -16.45 -26.89 5.58
C CYS A 21 -17.96 -26.68 5.75
N ALA A 22 -18.39 -26.17 6.91
CA ALA A 22 -19.80 -25.96 7.21
C ALA A 22 -20.45 -24.96 6.24
N LEU A 23 -19.78 -23.83 5.97
CA LEU A 23 -20.24 -22.84 4.99
C LEU A 23 -20.27 -23.42 3.58
N THR A 24 -19.27 -24.21 3.19
CA THR A 24 -19.24 -24.88 1.89
C THR A 24 -20.44 -25.82 1.72
N LEU A 25 -20.70 -26.68 2.71
CA LEU A 25 -21.84 -27.58 2.67
C LEU A 25 -23.16 -26.82 2.64
N HIS A 26 -23.27 -25.73 3.40
CA HIS A 26 -24.45 -24.86 3.40
C HIS A 26 -24.69 -24.21 2.02
N ASN A 27 -23.65 -23.60 1.43
CA ASN A 27 -23.71 -22.94 0.13
C ASN A 27 -24.02 -23.94 -1.00
N LEU A 28 -23.38 -25.12 -0.99
CA LEU A 28 -23.64 -26.17 -1.97
C LEU A 28 -25.08 -26.69 -1.86
N ASN A 29 -25.59 -26.90 -0.64
CA ASN A 29 -26.95 -27.38 -0.43
C ASN A 29 -28.01 -26.32 -0.75
N ALA A 30 -27.68 -25.03 -0.58
CA ALA A 30 -28.54 -23.92 -1.00
C ALA A 30 -28.68 -23.85 -2.53
N GLN A 31 -27.63 -24.21 -3.29
CA GLN A 31 -27.68 -24.22 -4.76
C GLN A 31 -28.33 -25.49 -5.31
N LEU A 32 -27.99 -26.66 -4.75
CA LEU A 32 -28.44 -27.96 -5.24
C LEU A 32 -28.62 -28.94 -4.06
N PRO A 33 -29.77 -29.63 -3.94
CA PRO A 33 -29.96 -30.62 -2.88
C PRO A 33 -28.90 -31.73 -2.91
N ALA A 34 -28.46 -32.17 -1.73
CA ALA A 34 -27.40 -33.17 -1.57
C ALA A 34 -27.59 -34.48 -2.37
N ALA A 35 -28.85 -34.87 -2.62
CA ALA A 35 -29.18 -36.06 -3.41
C ALA A 35 -28.69 -35.98 -4.88
N GLN A 36 -28.52 -34.77 -5.43
CA GLN A 36 -28.14 -34.56 -6.83
C GLN A 36 -26.66 -34.23 -7.02
N TRP A 37 -25.87 -34.16 -5.93
CA TRP A 37 -24.46 -33.76 -5.99
C TRP A 37 -23.62 -34.72 -6.82
N SER A 38 -23.81 -36.03 -6.66
CA SER A 38 -23.01 -37.05 -7.37
C SER A 38 -23.18 -36.95 -8.88
N ALA A 39 -24.41 -36.76 -9.36
CA ALA A 39 -24.70 -36.58 -10.78
C ALA A 39 -24.11 -35.25 -11.30
N ALA A 40 -24.38 -34.14 -10.61
CA ALA A 40 -23.91 -32.82 -11.00
C ALA A 40 -22.38 -32.66 -10.97
N TRP A 41 -21.67 -33.43 -10.14
CA TRP A 41 -20.22 -33.37 -10.06
C TRP A 41 -19.52 -33.90 -11.31
N TRP A 42 -20.06 -34.97 -11.92
CA TRP A 42 -19.40 -35.66 -13.04
C TRP A 42 -20.07 -35.40 -14.39
N GLN A 43 -21.40 -35.36 -14.43
CA GLN A 43 -22.19 -35.21 -15.66
C GLN A 43 -23.41 -34.33 -15.35
N PRO A 44 -23.24 -32.99 -15.28
CA PRO A 44 -24.35 -32.08 -15.07
C PRO A 44 -25.33 -32.15 -16.25
N ASN A 45 -26.63 -32.23 -15.95
CA ASN A 45 -27.66 -32.14 -16.99
C ASN A 45 -27.73 -30.70 -17.52
N ILE A 46 -27.56 -30.53 -18.84
CA ILE A 46 -27.57 -29.24 -19.54
C ILE A 46 -28.92 -28.53 -19.38
N ASP A 47 -30.01 -29.29 -19.29
CA ASP A 47 -31.36 -28.73 -19.14
C ASP A 47 -31.63 -28.22 -17.71
N ASN A 48 -30.77 -28.53 -16.74
CA ASN A 48 -30.91 -28.11 -15.35
C ASN A 48 -29.89 -27.03 -14.99
N ILE A 49 -30.35 -25.77 -14.99
CA ILE A 49 -29.55 -24.58 -14.66
C ILE A 49 -28.83 -24.72 -13.30
N ASN A 50 -29.45 -25.32 -12.29
CA ASN A 50 -28.82 -25.46 -10.97
C ASN A 50 -27.66 -26.46 -10.99
N GLN A 51 -27.74 -27.53 -11.78
CA GLN A 51 -26.63 -28.46 -11.97
C GLN A 51 -25.50 -27.81 -12.78
N MET A 52 -25.85 -27.00 -13.78
CA MET A 52 -24.88 -26.21 -14.56
C MET A 52 -24.14 -25.19 -13.69
N LEU A 53 -24.85 -24.40 -12.88
CA LEU A 53 -24.24 -23.45 -11.94
C LEU A 53 -23.40 -24.15 -10.88
N PHE A 54 -23.86 -25.29 -10.37
CA PHE A 54 -23.08 -26.11 -9.43
C PHE A 54 -21.74 -26.52 -10.05
N HIS A 55 -21.78 -27.12 -11.25
CA HIS A 55 -20.59 -27.69 -11.89
C HIS A 55 -19.64 -26.66 -12.52
N TYR A 56 -20.15 -25.61 -13.16
CA TYR A 56 -19.35 -24.66 -13.94
C TYR A 56 -19.09 -23.33 -13.22
N SER A 57 -19.81 -23.03 -12.13
CA SER A 57 -19.58 -21.81 -11.35
C SER A 57 -19.05 -22.11 -9.94
N LEU A 58 -19.74 -22.92 -9.14
CA LEU A 58 -19.37 -23.15 -7.74
C LEU A 58 -18.12 -24.04 -7.57
N LEU A 59 -18.03 -25.18 -8.28
CA LEU A 59 -16.88 -26.08 -8.15
C LEU A 59 -15.57 -25.45 -8.65
N PRO A 60 -15.51 -24.79 -9.83
CA PRO A 60 -14.29 -24.12 -10.28
C PRO A 60 -13.89 -22.99 -9.35
N ARG A 61 -14.86 -22.22 -8.83
CA ARG A 61 -14.64 -21.16 -7.84
C ARG A 61 -14.01 -21.71 -6.56
N LEU A 62 -14.52 -22.82 -6.03
CA LEU A 62 -13.93 -23.49 -4.86
C LEU A 62 -12.50 -23.96 -5.16
N ALA A 63 -12.26 -24.60 -6.31
CA ALA A 63 -10.93 -25.05 -6.72
C ALA A 63 -9.94 -23.89 -6.85
N ILE A 64 -10.34 -22.80 -7.51
CA ILE A 64 -9.51 -21.59 -7.67
C ILE A 64 -9.26 -20.91 -6.33
N SER A 65 -10.22 -20.87 -5.39
CA SER A 65 -10.00 -20.32 -4.05
C SER A 65 -8.86 -21.05 -3.31
N LEU A 66 -8.80 -22.37 -3.43
CA LEU A 66 -7.77 -23.21 -2.83
C LEU A 66 -6.42 -23.03 -3.53
N LEU A 67 -6.41 -23.09 -4.86
CA LEU A 67 -5.19 -22.95 -5.68
C LEU A 67 -4.55 -21.57 -5.51
N VAL A 68 -5.36 -20.51 -5.59
CA VAL A 68 -4.88 -19.13 -5.50
C VAL A 68 -4.44 -18.81 -4.08
N GLY A 69 -5.18 -19.27 -3.07
CA GLY A 69 -4.77 -19.13 -1.67
C GLY A 69 -3.45 -19.83 -1.39
N ALA A 70 -3.27 -21.04 -1.93
CA ALA A 70 -2.01 -21.78 -1.85
C ALA A 70 -0.86 -21.06 -2.56
N GLY A 71 -1.09 -20.57 -3.78
CA GLY A 71 -0.12 -19.82 -4.55
C GLY A 71 0.32 -18.53 -3.85
N LEU A 72 -0.62 -17.74 -3.32
CA LEU A 72 -0.32 -16.51 -2.59
C LEU A 72 0.46 -16.81 -1.30
N GLY A 73 0.13 -17.91 -0.60
CA GLY A 73 0.90 -18.39 0.55
C GLY A 73 2.34 -18.77 0.21
N LEU A 74 2.55 -19.48 -0.92
CA LEU A 74 3.88 -19.87 -1.41
C LEU A 74 4.72 -18.63 -1.76
N VAL A 75 4.14 -17.75 -2.57
CA VAL A 75 4.76 -16.49 -3.01
C VAL A 75 5.10 -15.60 -1.82
N GLY A 76 4.23 -15.54 -0.81
CA GLY A 76 4.50 -14.85 0.45
C GLY A 76 5.76 -15.35 1.15
N VAL A 77 5.97 -16.67 1.21
CA VAL A 77 7.20 -17.25 1.77
C VAL A 77 8.42 -16.84 0.94
N LEU A 78 8.33 -16.90 -0.40
CA LEU A 78 9.42 -16.51 -1.29
C LEU A 78 9.83 -15.05 -1.09
N PHE A 79 8.88 -14.12 -1.12
CA PHE A 79 9.15 -12.69 -0.91
C PHE A 79 9.76 -12.42 0.47
N GLN A 80 9.18 -12.97 1.53
CA GLN A 80 9.69 -12.77 2.89
C GLN A 80 11.09 -13.37 3.08
N GLN A 81 11.39 -14.50 2.42
CA GLN A 81 12.70 -15.15 2.53
C GLN A 81 13.78 -14.40 1.75
N VAL A 82 13.49 -13.97 0.52
CA VAL A 82 14.46 -13.24 -0.33
C VAL A 82 14.75 -11.85 0.22
N LEU A 83 13.70 -11.13 0.61
CA LEU A 83 13.80 -9.74 1.06
C LEU A 83 14.15 -9.62 2.55
N ARG A 84 14.24 -10.75 3.27
CA ARG A 84 14.44 -10.81 4.73
C ARG A 84 13.53 -9.85 5.50
N ASN A 85 12.32 -9.67 4.99
CA ASN A 85 11.37 -8.74 5.55
C ASN A 85 10.05 -9.47 5.75
N PRO A 86 9.56 -9.64 6.99
CA PRO A 86 8.27 -10.28 7.24
C PRO A 86 7.10 -9.48 6.67
N LEU A 87 7.30 -8.22 6.30
CA LEU A 87 6.30 -7.35 5.67
C LEU A 87 6.20 -7.53 4.16
N ALA A 88 7.13 -8.30 3.55
CA ALA A 88 7.17 -8.42 2.10
C ALA A 88 6.02 -9.29 1.60
N GLU A 89 5.26 -8.74 0.67
CA GLU A 89 4.20 -9.41 -0.09
C GLU A 89 4.21 -8.92 -1.56
N PRO A 90 3.54 -9.59 -2.51
CA PRO A 90 3.64 -9.28 -3.95
C PRO A 90 3.37 -7.82 -4.33
N THR A 91 2.40 -7.20 -3.67
CA THR A 91 2.00 -5.80 -3.84
C THR A 91 3.12 -4.84 -3.45
N THR A 92 4.01 -5.23 -2.51
CA THR A 92 5.15 -4.40 -2.06
C THR A 92 6.21 -4.17 -3.13
N LEU A 93 6.35 -5.07 -4.12
CA LEU A 93 7.24 -4.87 -5.27
C LEU A 93 6.56 -4.21 -6.48
N GLY A 94 5.29 -3.83 -6.38
CA GLY A 94 4.54 -3.21 -7.47
C GLY A 94 4.12 -4.16 -8.59
N VAL A 95 4.33 -5.46 -8.42
CA VAL A 95 4.00 -6.49 -9.42
C VAL A 95 2.49 -6.52 -9.69
N ALA A 96 1.69 -6.49 -8.63
CA ALA A 96 0.23 -6.44 -8.73
C ALA A 96 -0.26 -5.16 -9.42
N SER A 97 0.30 -4.00 -9.04
CA SER A 97 -0.03 -2.71 -9.65
C SER A 97 0.38 -2.64 -11.12
N GLY A 98 1.51 -3.27 -11.48
CA GLY A 98 1.96 -3.41 -12.87
C GLY A 98 1.04 -4.31 -13.70
N ALA A 99 0.60 -5.45 -13.14
CA ALA A 99 -0.38 -6.32 -13.78
C ALA A 99 -1.71 -5.59 -14.03
N GLN A 100 -2.23 -4.89 -13.01
CA GLN A 100 -3.43 -4.07 -13.15
C GLN A 100 -3.25 -3.02 -14.24
N LEU A 101 -2.11 -2.31 -14.25
CA LEU A 101 -1.85 -1.31 -15.27
C LEU A 101 -1.86 -1.91 -16.68
N GLY A 102 -1.27 -3.09 -16.87
CA GLY A 102 -1.30 -3.82 -18.13
C GLY A 102 -2.74 -4.14 -18.58
N VAL A 103 -3.58 -4.63 -17.67
CA VAL A 103 -5.00 -4.94 -17.96
C VAL A 103 -5.79 -3.66 -18.27
N THR A 104 -5.62 -2.60 -17.49
CA THR A 104 -6.24 -1.28 -17.72
C THR A 104 -5.91 -0.79 -19.13
N VAL A 105 -4.64 -0.83 -19.51
CA VAL A 105 -4.11 -0.47 -20.83
C VAL A 105 -4.74 -1.30 -21.94
N ALA A 106 -4.79 -2.62 -21.80
CA ALA A 106 -5.39 -3.51 -22.80
C ALA A 106 -6.90 -3.28 -22.95
N THR A 107 -7.58 -2.95 -21.85
CA THR A 107 -9.02 -2.67 -21.83
C THR A 107 -9.35 -1.34 -22.50
N LEU A 108 -8.61 -0.27 -22.18
CA LEU A 108 -8.84 1.06 -22.77
C LEU A 108 -8.58 1.09 -24.27
N TRP A 109 -7.51 0.43 -24.73
CA TRP A 109 -7.17 0.40 -26.17
C TRP A 109 -7.87 -0.72 -26.94
N ALA A 110 -8.81 -1.43 -26.31
CA ALA A 110 -9.59 -2.51 -26.93
C ALA A 110 -8.73 -3.47 -27.76
N LEU A 111 -7.59 -3.90 -27.20
CA LEU A 111 -6.63 -4.72 -27.94
C LEU A 111 -7.29 -6.03 -28.39
N PRO A 112 -7.07 -6.45 -29.65
CA PRO A 112 -7.72 -7.65 -30.20
C PRO A 112 -7.26 -8.91 -29.46
N GLY A 113 -8.14 -9.90 -29.32
CA GLY A 113 -7.86 -11.20 -28.69
C GLY A 113 -8.51 -11.42 -27.31
N GLY A 114 -9.36 -10.50 -26.86
CA GLY A 114 -10.26 -10.70 -25.71
C GLY A 114 -9.52 -11.12 -24.44
N PHE A 115 -9.94 -12.24 -23.85
CA PHE A 115 -9.39 -12.75 -22.59
C PHE A 115 -7.89 -13.04 -22.68
N VAL A 116 -7.41 -13.67 -23.75
CA VAL A 116 -6.00 -14.02 -23.93
C VAL A 116 -5.11 -12.77 -23.89
N THR A 117 -5.53 -11.70 -24.56
CA THR A 117 -4.78 -10.44 -24.60
C THR A 117 -4.72 -9.78 -23.23
N GLN A 118 -5.81 -9.82 -22.45
CA GLN A 118 -5.80 -9.33 -21.07
C GLN A 118 -4.82 -10.14 -20.19
N GLN A 119 -4.73 -11.46 -20.39
CA GLN A 119 -3.78 -12.30 -19.66
C GLN A 119 -2.32 -11.97 -19.94
N PHE A 120 -1.99 -11.83 -21.22
CA PHE A 120 -0.64 -11.42 -21.61
C PHE A 120 -0.33 -10.00 -21.14
N ALA A 121 -1.31 -9.08 -21.19
CA ALA A 121 -1.12 -7.72 -20.73
C ALA A 121 -0.83 -7.66 -19.22
N ALA A 122 -1.52 -8.45 -18.40
CA ALA A 122 -1.23 -8.57 -16.97
C ALA A 122 0.20 -9.08 -16.72
N LEU A 123 0.62 -10.13 -17.44
CA LEU A 123 1.96 -10.71 -17.30
C LEU A 123 3.06 -9.74 -17.75
N VAL A 124 2.87 -9.07 -18.88
CA VAL A 124 3.80 -8.07 -19.42
C VAL A 124 3.89 -6.88 -18.47
N GLY A 125 2.78 -6.36 -17.97
CA GLY A 125 2.77 -5.25 -17.01
C GLY A 125 3.52 -5.57 -15.72
N ALA A 126 3.27 -6.76 -15.14
CA ALA A 126 4.03 -7.26 -13.99
C ALA A 126 5.54 -7.43 -14.29
N GLY A 127 5.87 -8.00 -15.46
CA GLY A 127 7.24 -8.22 -15.90
C GLY A 127 8.02 -6.91 -16.10
N VAL A 128 7.41 -5.91 -16.73
CA VAL A 128 8.01 -4.58 -16.93
C VAL A 128 8.33 -3.91 -15.59
N VAL A 129 7.37 -3.91 -14.65
CA VAL A 129 7.63 -3.36 -13.31
C VAL A 129 8.74 -4.13 -12.61
N GLY A 130 8.72 -5.46 -12.67
CA GLY A 130 9.79 -6.30 -12.12
C GLY A 130 11.18 -5.96 -12.68
N LEU A 131 11.29 -5.80 -14.01
CA LEU A 131 12.52 -5.41 -14.69
C LEU A 131 13.01 -4.03 -14.25
N LEU A 132 12.11 -3.05 -14.12
CA LEU A 132 12.46 -1.72 -13.64
C LEU A 132 12.96 -1.77 -12.18
N VAL A 133 12.28 -2.51 -11.28
CA VAL A 133 12.76 -2.71 -9.89
C VAL A 133 14.16 -3.32 -9.87
N PHE A 134 14.41 -4.35 -10.69
CA PHE A 134 15.73 -4.98 -10.78
C PHE A 134 16.78 -4.03 -11.34
N GLY A 135 16.47 -3.28 -12.39
CA GLY A 135 17.37 -2.30 -12.99
C GLY A 135 17.83 -1.24 -11.99
N VAL A 136 16.93 -0.76 -11.13
CA VAL A 136 17.24 0.20 -10.07
C VAL A 136 18.12 -0.42 -8.98
N ALA A 137 17.84 -1.67 -8.60
CA ALA A 137 18.56 -2.36 -7.52
C ALA A 137 19.87 -3.04 -7.96
N TRP A 138 20.14 -3.15 -9.27
CA TRP A 138 21.28 -3.88 -9.84
C TRP A 138 22.63 -3.37 -9.31
N GLY A 139 22.82 -2.04 -9.34
CA GLY A 139 24.05 -1.39 -8.85
C GLY A 139 24.33 -1.59 -7.36
N LYS A 140 23.30 -1.92 -6.57
CA LYS A 140 23.41 -2.22 -5.13
C LYS A 140 23.36 -3.72 -4.83
N ARG A 141 23.79 -4.57 -5.79
CA ARG A 141 23.80 -6.04 -5.69
C ARG A 141 22.45 -6.61 -5.24
N LEU A 142 21.36 -6.01 -5.72
CA LEU A 142 19.99 -6.39 -5.37
C LEU A 142 19.77 -6.39 -3.84
N SER A 143 20.27 -5.37 -3.13
CA SER A 143 20.05 -5.25 -1.68
C SER A 143 18.55 -5.24 -1.36
N PRO A 144 18.07 -6.00 -0.35
CA PRO A 144 16.65 -6.11 -0.04
C PRO A 144 15.95 -4.77 0.22
N VAL A 145 16.62 -3.85 0.92
CA VAL A 145 16.07 -2.52 1.23
C VAL A 145 15.86 -1.71 -0.05
N THR A 146 16.81 -1.75 -0.99
CA THR A 146 16.67 -1.03 -2.27
C THR A 146 15.58 -1.64 -3.14
N LEU A 147 15.46 -2.98 -3.16
CA LEU A 147 14.38 -3.66 -3.87
C LEU A 147 13.01 -3.27 -3.32
N ILE A 148 12.83 -3.27 -2.00
CA ILE A 148 11.57 -2.88 -1.36
C ILE A 148 11.26 -1.40 -1.61
N LEU A 149 12.24 -0.50 -1.48
CA LEU A 149 12.05 0.92 -1.76
C LEU A 149 11.67 1.17 -3.24
N ALA A 150 12.42 0.60 -4.18
CA ALA A 150 12.15 0.74 -5.61
C ALA A 150 10.80 0.12 -5.99
N GLY A 151 10.48 -1.05 -5.44
CA GLY A 151 9.21 -1.74 -5.61
C GLY A 151 8.03 -0.93 -5.10
N LEU A 152 8.11 -0.36 -3.90
CA LEU A 152 7.06 0.50 -3.36
C LEU A 152 6.86 1.74 -4.22
N VAL A 153 7.95 2.37 -4.66
CA VAL A 153 7.89 3.58 -5.51
C VAL A 153 7.22 3.27 -6.84
N LEU A 154 7.57 2.17 -7.50
CA LEU A 154 6.91 1.77 -8.75
C LEU A 154 5.48 1.30 -8.54
N SER A 155 5.17 0.65 -7.42
CA SER A 155 3.80 0.28 -7.06
C SER A 155 2.90 1.51 -6.99
N LEU A 156 3.36 2.55 -6.28
CA LEU A 156 2.65 3.82 -6.13
C LEU A 156 2.57 4.59 -7.44
N TYR A 157 3.64 4.57 -8.25
CA TYR A 157 3.63 5.17 -9.59
C TYR A 157 2.61 4.50 -10.52
N CYS A 158 2.60 3.17 -10.60
CA CYS A 158 1.61 2.43 -11.41
C CYS A 158 0.20 2.65 -10.87
N GLY A 159 0.03 2.70 -9.55
CA GLY A 159 -1.23 3.06 -8.90
C GLY A 159 -1.71 4.46 -9.31
N ALA A 160 -0.80 5.45 -9.33
CA ALA A 160 -1.12 6.81 -9.75
C ALA A 160 -1.52 6.88 -11.24
N VAL A 161 -0.86 6.11 -12.12
CA VAL A 161 -1.27 5.97 -13.53
C VAL A 161 -2.65 5.34 -13.64
N ASN A 162 -2.91 4.23 -12.95
CA ASN A 162 -4.23 3.60 -12.94
C ASN A 162 -5.32 4.57 -12.46
N GLN A 163 -5.04 5.33 -11.39
CA GLN A 163 -6.00 6.29 -10.86
C GLN A 163 -6.25 7.45 -11.83
N LEU A 164 -5.21 7.93 -12.53
CA LEU A 164 -5.34 8.95 -13.55
C LEU A 164 -6.21 8.47 -14.72
N LEU A 165 -5.93 7.27 -15.24
CA LEU A 165 -6.72 6.66 -16.30
C LEU A 165 -8.18 6.48 -15.88
N ALA A 166 -8.42 6.06 -14.63
CA ALA A 166 -9.76 5.88 -14.07
C ALA A 166 -10.52 7.20 -13.87
N ILE A 167 -9.83 8.33 -13.66
CA ILE A 167 -10.47 9.65 -13.61
C ILE A 167 -10.94 10.09 -15.00
N PHE A 168 -10.13 9.88 -16.04
CA PHE A 168 -10.46 10.30 -17.40
C PHE A 168 -11.41 9.35 -18.14
N HIS A 169 -11.39 8.06 -17.82
CA HIS A 169 -12.19 7.01 -18.50
C HIS A 169 -13.09 6.26 -17.51
N HIS A 170 -13.79 6.99 -16.65
CA HIS A 170 -14.58 6.44 -15.55
C HIS A 170 -15.56 5.35 -16.01
N ASP A 171 -16.31 5.61 -17.09
CA ASP A 171 -17.35 4.71 -17.59
C ASP A 171 -16.78 3.37 -18.09
N GLN A 172 -15.59 3.40 -18.72
CA GLN A 172 -14.93 2.21 -19.26
C GLN A 172 -14.23 1.40 -18.16
N LEU A 173 -13.76 2.07 -17.10
CA LEU A 173 -12.96 1.48 -16.04
C LEU A 173 -13.74 1.18 -14.76
N GLN A 174 -15.06 1.39 -14.73
CA GLN A 174 -15.89 1.07 -13.57
C GLN A 174 -15.74 -0.42 -13.15
N ASN A 175 -15.77 -1.32 -14.13
CA ASN A 175 -15.58 -2.76 -13.89
C ASN A 175 -14.16 -3.10 -13.40
N MET A 176 -13.17 -2.26 -13.69
CA MET A 176 -11.80 -2.45 -13.20
C MET A 176 -11.69 -2.18 -11.71
N PHE A 177 -12.59 -1.42 -11.07
CA PHE A 177 -12.60 -1.28 -9.62
C PHE A 177 -12.94 -2.61 -8.94
N LEU A 178 -13.98 -3.32 -9.40
CA LEU A 178 -14.31 -4.65 -8.89
C LEU A 178 -13.17 -5.65 -9.16
N TRP A 179 -12.60 -5.65 -10.36
CA TRP A 179 -11.44 -6.50 -10.68
C TRP A 179 -10.24 -6.22 -9.78
N SER A 180 -9.96 -4.95 -9.46
CA SER A 180 -8.85 -4.55 -8.59
C SER A 180 -9.02 -4.99 -7.13
N THR A 181 -10.24 -5.32 -6.71
CA THR A 181 -10.51 -5.86 -5.38
C THR A 181 -10.48 -7.39 -5.32
N GLY A 182 -10.25 -8.06 -6.46
CA GLY A 182 -10.17 -9.50 -6.58
C GLY A 182 -11.53 -10.20 -6.54
N SER A 183 -11.86 -10.96 -7.61
CA SER A 183 -13.10 -11.72 -7.74
C SER A 183 -12.80 -13.18 -8.10
N LEU A 184 -13.35 -14.10 -7.32
CA LEU A 184 -13.25 -15.55 -7.56
C LEU A 184 -14.39 -16.08 -8.43
N ASN A 185 -15.27 -15.24 -8.96
CA ASN A 185 -16.34 -15.68 -9.85
C ASN A 185 -15.74 -16.34 -11.09
N GLN A 186 -16.16 -17.57 -11.39
CA GLN A 186 -15.72 -18.36 -12.54
C GLN A 186 -16.92 -18.68 -13.42
N GLN A 187 -16.66 -18.84 -14.72
CA GLN A 187 -17.66 -19.22 -15.71
C GLN A 187 -17.46 -20.68 -16.17
N ASP A 188 -16.26 -21.22 -15.99
CA ASP A 188 -15.84 -22.54 -16.45
C ASP A 188 -14.60 -23.08 -15.69
N TRP A 189 -14.08 -24.22 -16.15
CA TRP A 189 -12.88 -24.86 -15.58
C TRP A 189 -11.56 -24.42 -16.24
N ASP A 190 -11.58 -23.57 -17.28
CA ASP A 190 -10.40 -23.25 -18.08
C ASP A 190 -9.29 -22.60 -17.24
N ILE A 191 -9.65 -21.65 -16.38
CA ILE A 191 -8.70 -20.99 -15.49
C ILE A 191 -8.12 -21.99 -14.48
N VAL A 192 -8.93 -22.91 -13.95
CA VAL A 192 -8.47 -23.96 -13.02
C VAL A 192 -7.46 -24.87 -13.72
N ASN A 193 -7.84 -25.41 -14.88
CA ASN A 193 -7.05 -26.35 -15.68
C ASN A 193 -5.73 -25.74 -16.16
N GLY A 194 -5.73 -24.43 -16.47
CA GLY A 194 -4.51 -23.71 -16.80
C GLY A 194 -3.62 -23.41 -15.59
N LEU A 195 -4.21 -23.11 -14.42
CA LEU A 195 -3.48 -22.62 -13.25
C LEU A 195 -2.82 -23.73 -12.43
N TRP A 196 -3.50 -24.84 -12.15
CA TRP A 196 -2.97 -25.89 -11.28
C TRP A 196 -1.63 -26.49 -11.75
N PRO A 197 -1.39 -26.82 -13.04
CA PRO A 197 -0.12 -27.41 -13.45
C PRO A 197 1.02 -26.39 -13.39
N ARG A 198 0.71 -25.11 -13.66
CA ARG A 198 1.67 -24.00 -13.56
C ARG A 198 2.08 -23.74 -12.11
N LEU A 199 1.14 -23.83 -11.16
CA LEU A 199 1.44 -23.72 -9.72
C LEU A 199 2.26 -24.89 -9.21
N VAL A 200 1.96 -26.12 -9.65
CA VAL A 200 2.78 -27.30 -9.33
C VAL A 200 4.21 -27.11 -9.88
N GLY A 201 4.35 -26.66 -11.13
CA GLY A 201 5.65 -26.30 -11.70
C GLY A 201 6.39 -25.25 -10.88
N GLY A 202 5.70 -24.19 -10.45
CA GLY A 202 6.27 -23.14 -9.59
C GLY A 202 6.72 -23.66 -8.22
N LEU A 203 5.98 -24.59 -7.62
CA LEU A 203 6.36 -25.27 -6.38
C LEU A 203 7.59 -26.15 -6.58
N LEU A 204 7.66 -26.93 -7.66
CA LEU A 204 8.83 -27.76 -7.99
C LEU A 204 10.09 -26.90 -8.19
N LEU A 205 9.98 -25.81 -8.95
CA LEU A 205 11.08 -24.85 -9.11
C LEU A 205 11.51 -24.23 -7.77
N THR A 206 10.55 -23.94 -6.88
CA THR A 206 10.85 -23.46 -5.53
C THR A 206 11.60 -24.50 -4.70
N LEU A 207 11.23 -25.78 -4.81
CA LEU A 207 11.90 -26.88 -4.12
C LEU A 207 13.32 -27.11 -4.65
N LEU A 208 13.58 -26.89 -5.94
CA LEU A 208 14.93 -26.92 -6.51
C LEU A 208 15.81 -25.80 -5.93
N LEU A 209 15.22 -24.64 -5.66
CA LEU A 209 15.91 -23.50 -5.02
C LEU A 209 16.01 -23.62 -3.48
N LEU A 210 15.54 -24.71 -2.88
CA LEU A 210 15.44 -24.86 -1.43
C LEU A 210 16.76 -24.61 -0.70
N ARG A 211 17.87 -25.20 -1.16
CA ARG A 211 19.20 -25.04 -0.54
C ARG A 211 19.72 -23.61 -0.65
N PRO A 212 19.72 -22.96 -1.83
CA PRO A 212 20.04 -21.54 -1.93
C PRO A 212 19.17 -20.64 -1.04
N LEU A 213 17.86 -20.93 -0.97
CA LEU A 213 16.91 -20.15 -0.17
C LEU A 213 17.14 -20.28 1.33
N THR A 214 17.49 -21.47 1.83
CA THR A 214 17.83 -21.66 3.24
C THR A 214 19.08 -20.89 3.62
N LEU A 215 20.11 -20.92 2.76
CA LEU A 215 21.36 -20.18 2.95
C LEU A 215 21.16 -18.67 2.92
N MET A 216 20.25 -18.16 2.08
CA MET A 216 19.87 -16.74 2.11
C MET A 216 19.19 -16.32 3.41
N GLY A 217 18.74 -17.25 4.26
CA GLY A 217 18.24 -16.93 5.60
C GLY A 217 19.33 -16.49 6.58
N LEU A 218 20.60 -16.76 6.27
CA LEU A 218 21.78 -16.32 7.03
C LEU A 218 22.21 -14.91 6.59
N ASP A 219 23.17 -14.30 7.29
CA ASP A 219 23.73 -13.01 6.90
C ASP A 219 24.40 -13.04 5.52
N ASP A 220 24.37 -11.92 4.78
CA ASP A 220 24.91 -11.83 3.42
C ASP A 220 26.40 -12.20 3.36
N GLY A 221 27.18 -11.82 4.38
CA GLY A 221 28.59 -12.19 4.47
C GLY A 221 28.78 -13.71 4.60
N VAL A 222 28.01 -14.35 5.49
CA VAL A 222 28.08 -15.80 5.72
C VAL A 222 27.66 -16.57 4.47
N ALA A 223 26.54 -16.19 3.85
CA ALA A 223 26.04 -16.82 2.64
C ALA A 223 27.05 -16.72 1.48
N ARG A 224 27.75 -15.59 1.35
CA ARG A 224 28.77 -15.39 0.32
C ARG A 224 30.02 -16.24 0.57
N ASN A 225 30.44 -16.37 1.83
CA ASN A 225 31.57 -17.24 2.20
C ASN A 225 31.27 -18.72 1.97
N LEU A 226 29.99 -19.11 1.99
CA LEU A 226 29.53 -20.46 1.61
C LEU A 226 29.41 -20.67 0.09
N GLY A 227 29.91 -19.73 -0.74
CA GLY A 227 29.94 -19.85 -2.20
C GLY A 227 28.66 -19.46 -2.92
N LEU A 228 27.68 -18.88 -2.23
CA LEU A 228 26.38 -18.53 -2.83
C LEU A 228 26.45 -17.22 -3.62
N ALA A 229 26.09 -17.29 -4.91
CA ALA A 229 25.92 -16.11 -5.77
C ALA A 229 24.63 -15.35 -5.42
N LEU A 230 24.69 -14.51 -4.38
CA LEU A 230 23.53 -13.82 -3.79
C LEU A 230 22.64 -13.10 -4.82
N SER A 231 23.23 -12.38 -5.78
CA SER A 231 22.47 -11.66 -6.79
C SER A 231 21.67 -12.59 -7.70
N MET A 232 22.28 -13.70 -8.15
CA MET A 232 21.62 -14.66 -9.03
C MET A 232 20.50 -15.41 -8.31
N VAL A 233 20.72 -15.84 -7.06
CA VAL A 233 19.67 -16.52 -6.28
C VAL A 233 18.51 -15.57 -5.98
N ARG A 234 18.79 -14.31 -5.65
CA ARG A 234 17.76 -13.28 -5.47
C ARG A 234 16.97 -13.07 -6.75
N LEU A 235 17.65 -12.90 -7.88
CA LEU A 235 17.02 -12.71 -9.18
C LEU A 235 16.15 -13.91 -9.55
N ALA A 236 16.70 -15.13 -9.51
CA ALA A 236 15.95 -16.34 -9.84
C ALA A 236 14.70 -16.51 -8.97
N THR A 237 14.83 -16.29 -7.66
CA THR A 237 13.69 -16.41 -6.75
C THR A 237 12.65 -15.30 -6.97
N LEU A 238 13.09 -14.06 -7.18
CA LEU A 238 12.16 -12.95 -7.41
C LEU A 238 11.47 -13.09 -8.76
N VAL A 239 12.16 -13.50 -9.83
CA VAL A 239 11.55 -13.81 -11.12
C VAL A 239 10.49 -14.90 -10.97
N LEU A 240 10.80 -15.98 -10.25
CA LEU A 240 9.83 -17.05 -9.96
C LEU A 240 8.62 -16.53 -9.17
N ALA A 241 8.86 -15.75 -8.11
CA ALA A 241 7.80 -15.18 -7.28
C ALA A 241 6.92 -14.18 -8.06
N ILE A 242 7.53 -13.36 -8.93
CA ILE A 242 6.84 -12.41 -9.83
C ILE A 242 5.99 -13.18 -10.85
N ALA A 243 6.54 -14.22 -11.47
CA ALA A 243 5.82 -15.04 -12.44
C ALA A 243 4.60 -15.71 -11.79
N ILE A 244 4.77 -16.35 -10.63
CA ILE A 244 3.64 -16.96 -9.91
C ILE A 244 2.63 -15.88 -9.49
N SER A 245 3.08 -14.72 -8.98
CA SER A 245 2.18 -13.61 -8.61
C SER A 245 1.36 -13.11 -9.80
N ALA A 246 1.99 -12.94 -10.96
CA ALA A 246 1.33 -12.48 -12.16
C ALA A 246 0.28 -13.49 -12.65
N LEU A 247 0.58 -14.78 -12.60
CA LEU A 247 -0.39 -15.85 -12.92
C LEU A 247 -1.62 -15.81 -11.98
N LEU A 248 -1.39 -15.59 -10.69
CA LEU A 248 -2.46 -15.51 -9.67
C LEU A 248 -3.31 -14.25 -9.84
N VAL A 249 -2.68 -13.09 -10.02
CA VAL A 249 -3.37 -11.80 -10.24
C VAL A 249 -4.15 -11.82 -11.54
N ASN A 250 -3.62 -12.48 -12.57
CA ASN A 250 -4.33 -12.66 -13.82
C ASN A 250 -5.60 -13.52 -13.66
N ALA A 251 -5.54 -14.59 -12.85
CA ALA A 251 -6.67 -15.50 -12.68
C ALA A 251 -7.85 -14.89 -11.91
N VAL A 252 -7.57 -14.04 -10.92
CA VAL A 252 -8.57 -13.63 -9.91
C VAL A 252 -8.56 -12.13 -9.60
N GLY A 253 -7.62 -11.36 -10.15
CA GLY A 253 -7.39 -9.97 -9.76
C GLY A 253 -6.51 -9.85 -8.52
N ILE A 254 -6.46 -8.66 -7.92
CA ILE A 254 -5.55 -8.40 -6.79
C ILE A 254 -6.22 -8.84 -5.49
N ILE A 255 -5.72 -9.93 -4.90
CA ILE A 255 -6.05 -10.32 -3.52
C ILE A 255 -4.86 -10.02 -2.62
N GLY A 256 -5.02 -9.07 -1.71
CA GLY A 256 -4.03 -8.69 -0.71
C GLY A 256 -3.98 -9.64 0.49
N PHE A 257 -3.06 -9.37 1.42
CA PHE A 257 -2.97 -9.98 2.75
C PHE A 257 -2.59 -11.45 2.87
N ILE A 258 -3.03 -12.34 1.97
CA ILE A 258 -2.78 -13.78 2.11
C ILE A 258 -1.28 -14.07 2.13
N GLY A 259 -0.51 -13.45 1.23
CA GLY A 259 0.94 -13.56 1.18
C GLY A 259 1.67 -13.02 2.41
N LEU A 260 1.03 -12.14 3.18
CA LEU A 260 1.54 -11.66 4.46
C LEU A 260 1.18 -12.62 5.62
N PHE A 261 -0.08 -13.06 5.69
CA PHE A 261 -0.63 -13.85 6.80
C PHE A 261 -0.20 -15.30 6.81
N ALA A 262 -0.28 -15.98 5.67
CA ALA A 262 -0.06 -17.41 5.60
C ALA A 262 1.35 -17.79 6.13
N PRO A 263 2.44 -17.10 5.72
CA PRO A 263 3.77 -17.35 6.29
C PRO A 263 3.87 -17.00 7.77
N LEU A 264 3.13 -16.00 8.22
CA LEU A 264 3.12 -15.56 9.62
C LEU A 264 2.49 -16.61 10.54
N LEU A 265 1.31 -17.11 10.17
CA LEU A 265 0.60 -18.17 10.87
C LEU A 265 1.38 -19.48 10.86
N ALA A 266 2.02 -19.82 9.73
CA ALA A 266 2.92 -20.97 9.66
C ALA A 266 4.07 -20.86 10.69
N LYS A 267 4.69 -19.68 10.83
CA LYS A 267 5.73 -19.44 11.85
C LYS A 267 5.17 -19.60 13.27
N MET A 268 3.94 -19.11 13.52
CA MET A 268 3.30 -19.22 14.84
C MET A 268 2.93 -20.67 15.21
N LEU A 269 2.58 -21.51 14.24
CA LEU A 269 2.40 -22.95 14.40
C LEU A 269 3.71 -23.71 14.72
N GLY A 270 4.85 -23.04 14.64
CA GLY A 270 6.16 -23.63 14.92
C GLY A 270 6.96 -24.03 13.68
N ALA A 271 6.55 -23.63 12.47
CA ALA A 271 7.30 -23.85 11.23
C ALA A 271 8.59 -23.00 11.20
N ARG A 272 9.67 -23.49 11.84
CA ARG A 272 10.97 -22.79 11.88
C ARG A 272 11.78 -23.01 10.61
N ARG A 273 11.80 -24.24 10.10
CA ARG A 273 12.52 -24.61 8.87
C ARG A 273 11.81 -24.05 7.64
N LEU A 274 12.58 -23.68 6.61
CA LEU A 274 12.02 -23.15 5.38
C LEU A 274 11.10 -24.16 4.69
N VAL A 275 11.49 -25.45 4.66
CA VAL A 275 10.67 -26.54 4.10
C VAL A 275 9.27 -26.56 4.73
N ALA A 276 9.20 -26.56 6.07
CA ALA A 276 7.91 -26.55 6.77
C ALA A 276 7.07 -25.32 6.41
N ARG A 277 7.71 -24.15 6.22
CA ARG A 277 7.01 -22.93 5.79
C ARG A 277 6.50 -23.03 4.35
N LEU A 278 7.27 -23.63 3.45
CA LEU A 278 6.89 -23.81 2.04
C LEU A 278 5.67 -24.73 1.85
N PHE A 279 5.36 -25.61 2.81
CA PHE A 279 4.14 -26.44 2.77
C PHE A 279 3.01 -25.87 3.61
N LEU A 280 3.29 -25.41 4.84
CA LEU A 280 2.23 -24.91 5.74
C LEU A 280 1.66 -23.57 5.29
N ALA A 281 2.48 -22.66 4.76
CA ALA A 281 1.96 -21.36 4.32
C ALA A 281 0.96 -21.50 3.16
N PRO A 282 1.24 -22.27 2.08
CA PRO A 282 0.23 -22.54 1.06
C PRO A 282 -1.08 -23.11 1.63
N LEU A 283 -1.02 -24.12 2.50
CA LEU A 283 -2.23 -24.72 3.09
C LEU A 283 -3.05 -23.71 3.90
N ILE A 284 -2.38 -22.86 4.69
CA ILE A 284 -3.05 -21.81 5.45
C ILE A 284 -3.63 -20.74 4.51
N GLY A 285 -2.91 -20.37 3.46
CA GLY A 285 -3.39 -19.42 2.46
C GLY A 285 -4.64 -19.92 1.74
N ALA A 286 -4.64 -21.20 1.35
CA ALA A 286 -5.80 -21.89 0.78
C ALA A 286 -6.99 -21.84 1.74
N LEU A 287 -6.78 -22.16 3.02
CA LEU A 287 -7.84 -22.12 4.03
C LEU A 287 -8.42 -20.71 4.24
N ILE A 288 -7.57 -19.68 4.33
CA ILE A 288 -8.03 -18.29 4.53
C ILE A 288 -8.85 -17.81 3.33
N LEU A 289 -8.36 -18.04 2.11
CA LEU A 289 -9.07 -17.60 0.91
C LEU A 289 -10.36 -18.39 0.70
N TRP A 290 -10.33 -19.71 0.95
CA TRP A 290 -11.52 -20.55 0.89
C TRP A 290 -12.59 -20.09 1.87
N LEU A 291 -12.23 -19.86 3.15
CA LEU A 291 -13.17 -19.33 4.14
C LEU A 291 -13.73 -17.96 3.71
N SER A 292 -12.87 -17.07 3.20
CA SER A 292 -13.28 -15.74 2.74
C SER A 292 -14.27 -15.85 1.58
N ASP A 293 -14.01 -16.74 0.62
CA ASP A 293 -14.88 -16.97 -0.52
C ASP A 293 -16.24 -17.55 -0.14
N GLN A 294 -16.26 -18.56 0.74
CA GLN A 294 -17.52 -19.13 1.22
C GLN A 294 -18.33 -18.14 2.04
N SER A 295 -17.66 -17.25 2.78
CA SER A 295 -18.31 -16.13 3.45
C SER A 295 -18.90 -15.15 2.45
N VAL A 296 -18.24 -14.87 1.32
CA VAL A 296 -18.76 -13.99 0.25
C VAL A 296 -20.01 -14.58 -0.38
N ILE A 297 -20.01 -15.87 -0.73
CA ILE A 297 -21.17 -16.53 -1.33
C ILE A 297 -22.37 -16.42 -0.38
N TRP A 298 -22.16 -16.72 0.90
CA TRP A 298 -23.18 -16.57 1.92
C TRP A 298 -23.64 -15.11 2.07
N LEU A 299 -22.72 -14.16 2.14
CA LEU A 299 -23.03 -12.75 2.35
C LEU A 299 -23.74 -12.14 1.13
N THR A 300 -23.44 -12.59 -0.09
CA THR A 300 -24.08 -12.15 -1.34
C THR A 300 -25.56 -12.58 -1.42
N SER A 301 -25.96 -13.61 -0.67
CA SER A 301 -27.39 -13.93 -0.52
C SER A 301 -28.17 -12.90 0.29
N VAL A 302 -27.47 -12.09 1.10
CA VAL A 302 -28.06 -11.09 2.02
C VAL A 302 -27.77 -9.65 1.58
N TRP A 303 -26.61 -9.40 0.97
CA TRP A 303 -26.11 -8.10 0.51
C TRP A 303 -25.81 -8.12 -0.99
N ARG A 304 -25.83 -6.96 -1.67
CA ARG A 304 -25.38 -6.83 -3.08
C ARG A 304 -23.93 -7.32 -3.25
N GLU A 305 -23.53 -7.67 -4.47
CA GLU A 305 -22.23 -8.25 -4.84
C GLU A 305 -21.04 -7.67 -4.06
N ILE A 306 -20.36 -8.53 -3.29
CA ILE A 306 -19.15 -8.19 -2.53
C ILE A 306 -17.97 -8.95 -3.12
N SER A 307 -16.83 -8.28 -3.28
CA SER A 307 -15.62 -8.92 -3.77
C SER A 307 -14.90 -9.73 -2.69
N THR A 308 -14.29 -10.86 -3.08
CA THR A 308 -13.62 -11.74 -2.13
C THR A 308 -12.38 -11.10 -1.50
N GLY A 309 -11.64 -10.24 -2.22
CA GLY A 309 -10.51 -9.54 -1.61
C GLY A 309 -10.95 -8.54 -0.53
N THR A 310 -12.13 -7.93 -0.64
CA THR A 310 -12.68 -7.07 0.42
C THR A 310 -12.97 -7.86 1.68
N VAL A 311 -13.64 -9.01 1.56
CA VAL A 311 -13.91 -9.89 2.71
C VAL A 311 -12.61 -10.44 3.30
N THR A 312 -11.65 -10.81 2.47
CA THR A 312 -10.32 -11.27 2.92
C THR A 312 -9.60 -10.19 3.72
N ALA A 313 -9.65 -8.92 3.29
CA ALA A 313 -9.07 -7.80 4.02
C ALA A 313 -9.82 -7.50 5.34
N LEU A 314 -11.15 -7.58 5.33
CA LEU A 314 -12.00 -7.37 6.51
C LEU A 314 -11.83 -8.45 7.58
N ILE A 315 -11.63 -9.71 7.18
CA ILE A 315 -11.33 -10.81 8.11
C ILE A 315 -9.85 -10.75 8.53
N GLY A 316 -8.97 -10.49 7.56
CA GLY A 316 -7.53 -10.46 7.76
C GLY A 316 -7.10 -9.37 8.74
N ALA A 317 -7.51 -8.12 8.55
CA ALA A 317 -7.02 -7.01 9.35
C ALA A 317 -7.24 -7.18 10.87
N PRO A 318 -8.45 -7.49 11.37
CA PRO A 318 -8.67 -7.80 12.79
C PRO A 318 -7.84 -8.99 13.27
N LEU A 319 -7.73 -10.04 12.45
CA LEU A 319 -6.92 -11.21 12.78
C LEU A 319 -5.44 -10.84 12.94
N LEU A 320 -4.87 -9.98 12.07
CA LEU A 320 -3.50 -9.49 12.24
C LEU A 320 -3.35 -8.74 13.54
N LEU A 321 -4.22 -7.74 13.75
CA LEU A 321 -4.17 -6.85 14.90
C LEU A 321 -4.20 -7.63 16.22
N TRP A 322 -4.95 -8.74 16.24
CA TRP A 322 -5.02 -9.64 17.38
C TRP A 322 -3.81 -10.58 17.53
N LEU A 323 -3.20 -11.03 16.43
CA LEU A 323 -2.02 -11.90 16.44
C LEU A 323 -0.70 -11.14 16.66
N LEU A 324 -0.64 -9.85 16.30
CA LEU A 324 0.55 -8.99 16.38
C LEU A 324 1.26 -9.01 17.75
N PRO A 325 0.57 -8.92 18.90
CA PRO A 325 1.22 -8.95 20.21
C PRO A 325 2.01 -10.24 20.47
N ARG A 326 1.67 -11.33 19.78
CA ARG A 326 2.25 -12.66 19.95
C ARG A 326 3.50 -12.88 19.08
N LEU A 327 3.80 -11.97 18.16
CA LEU A 327 4.96 -12.07 17.28
C LEU A 327 6.24 -11.67 18.01
N ARG A 328 7.26 -12.54 17.97
CA ARG A 328 8.60 -12.16 18.42
C ARG A 328 9.20 -11.16 17.44
N THR A 329 9.59 -10.01 17.96
CA THR A 329 10.27 -8.96 17.20
C THR A 329 11.71 -9.39 16.94
N VAL A 330 12.02 -9.75 15.71
CA VAL A 330 13.41 -9.77 15.24
C VAL A 330 13.79 -8.32 15.02
N GLY A 331 14.89 -7.86 15.66
CA GLY A 331 15.40 -6.53 15.43
C GLY A 331 15.61 -6.31 13.93
N THR A 332 15.12 -5.19 13.39
CA THR A 332 15.52 -4.78 12.06
C THR A 332 17.04 -4.68 12.04
N PRO A 333 17.72 -5.21 11.01
CA PRO A 333 19.16 -4.99 10.89
C PRO A 333 19.38 -3.49 10.98
N ALA A 334 20.28 -3.08 11.88
CA ALA A 334 20.69 -1.69 11.99
C ALA A 334 21.06 -1.22 10.58
N MET A 335 20.50 -0.11 10.12
CA MET A 335 21.02 0.57 8.94
C MET A 335 22.41 1.04 9.32
N ASN A 336 23.40 0.18 9.15
CA ASN A 336 24.82 0.51 9.27
C ASN A 336 25.20 1.28 8.00
N GLN A 337 24.58 2.45 7.82
CA GLN A 337 25.07 3.44 6.88
C GLN A 337 26.23 4.09 7.58
N GLY A 338 27.45 3.71 7.19
CA GLY A 338 28.67 4.21 7.79
C GLY A 338 28.64 5.71 8.05
N ASP A 339 29.28 6.09 9.15
CA ASP A 339 29.44 7.44 9.71
C ASP A 339 30.24 8.40 8.82
N ASN A 340 30.26 8.20 7.50
CA ASN A 340 30.60 9.27 6.58
C ASN A 340 29.38 10.21 6.48
N VAL A 341 29.13 10.93 7.57
CA VAL A 341 28.38 12.17 7.54
C VAL A 341 29.34 13.13 6.84
N PRO A 342 29.04 13.61 5.62
CA PRO A 342 29.82 14.73 5.07
C PRO A 342 29.86 15.78 6.16
N ALA A 343 31.05 16.28 6.52
CA ALA A 343 31.20 17.43 7.42
C ALA A 343 30.12 18.39 6.99
N GLU A 344 29.17 18.64 7.91
CA GLU A 344 27.83 19.01 7.51
C GLU A 344 27.89 20.14 6.48
N ARG A 345 26.86 20.26 5.66
CA ARG A 345 26.49 21.56 5.16
C ARG A 345 26.34 22.51 6.37
N GLN A 346 27.44 23.02 6.93
CA GLN A 346 27.60 23.61 8.28
C GLN A 346 26.74 24.87 8.46
N HIS A 347 26.19 25.35 7.34
CA HIS A 347 25.30 26.47 7.21
C HIS A 347 23.88 25.99 6.89
N LEU A 348 23.20 25.35 7.84
CA LEU A 348 21.78 25.00 7.70
C LEU A 348 20.96 26.23 7.27
N GLY A 349 21.25 27.39 7.85
CA GLY A 349 20.59 28.65 7.51
C GLY A 349 20.73 28.99 6.03
N TRP A 350 21.90 28.78 5.42
CA TRP A 350 22.14 29.04 4.00
C TRP A 350 21.34 28.09 3.10
N TRP A 351 21.30 26.80 3.43
CA TRP A 351 20.51 25.83 2.67
C TRP A 351 19.00 26.02 2.85
N ALA A 352 18.57 26.42 4.04
CA ALA A 352 17.19 26.82 4.28
C ALA A 352 16.84 28.09 3.50
N LEU A 353 17.73 29.09 3.44
CA LEU A 353 17.58 30.30 2.63
C LEU A 353 17.48 29.98 1.14
N ILE A 354 18.39 29.17 0.60
CA ILE A 354 18.32 28.70 -0.79
C ILE A 354 17.00 27.95 -1.02
N GLY A 355 16.66 27.00 -0.14
CA GLY A 355 15.43 26.22 -0.25
C GLY A 355 14.19 27.08 -0.24
N SER A 356 14.11 28.07 0.65
CA SER A 356 13.04 29.06 0.72
C SER A 356 13.01 29.98 -0.50
N GLY A 357 14.16 30.40 -1.02
CA GLY A 357 14.26 31.23 -2.23
C GLY A 357 13.77 30.47 -3.47
N VAL A 358 14.16 29.21 -3.64
CA VAL A 358 13.65 28.35 -4.71
C VAL A 358 12.16 28.09 -4.52
N LEU A 359 11.70 27.85 -3.29
CA LEU A 359 10.28 27.67 -3.00
C LEU A 359 9.47 28.93 -3.35
N ALA A 360 9.97 30.12 -3.01
CA ALA A 360 9.34 31.38 -3.38
C ALA A 360 9.26 31.55 -4.90
N LEU A 361 10.31 31.20 -5.64
CA LEU A 361 10.30 31.18 -7.10
C LEU A 361 9.24 30.20 -7.65
N VAL A 362 9.14 29.00 -7.07
CA VAL A 362 8.13 28.01 -7.43
C VAL A 362 6.70 28.51 -7.13
N ILE A 363 6.50 29.23 -6.03
CA ILE A 363 5.21 29.85 -5.71
C ILE A 363 4.87 30.98 -6.69
N VAL A 364 5.82 31.86 -6.99
CA VAL A 364 5.60 32.96 -7.94
C VAL A 364 5.25 32.40 -9.31
N THR A 365 6.02 31.43 -9.81
CA THR A 365 5.71 30.75 -11.08
C THR A 365 4.35 30.04 -11.05
N ALA A 366 3.99 29.40 -9.94
CA ALA A 366 2.69 28.75 -9.77
C ALA A 366 1.49 29.72 -9.79
N LEU A 367 1.72 30.99 -9.45
CA LEU A 367 0.71 32.05 -9.43
C LEU A 367 0.65 32.81 -10.75
N THR A 368 1.78 33.06 -11.41
CA THR A 368 1.86 33.95 -12.58
C THR A 368 1.93 33.21 -13.91
N LEU A 369 2.63 32.08 -14.00
CA LEU A 369 2.80 31.36 -15.26
C LEU A 369 1.57 30.48 -15.54
N GLY A 370 0.90 30.73 -16.66
CA GLY A 370 -0.29 30.00 -17.08
C GLY A 370 -0.27 29.59 -18.55
N ARG A 371 -1.16 28.67 -18.92
CA ARG A 371 -1.45 28.33 -20.30
C ARG A 371 -2.87 28.77 -20.64
N ASP A 372 -3.02 29.43 -21.77
CA ASP A 372 -4.30 29.80 -22.37
C ASP A 372 -4.45 29.15 -23.76
N VAL A 373 -5.50 29.54 -24.50
CA VAL A 373 -5.78 29.05 -25.86
C VAL A 373 -4.66 29.42 -26.86
N HIS A 374 -3.95 30.52 -26.63
CA HIS A 374 -2.89 31.04 -27.51
C HIS A 374 -1.50 30.53 -27.13
N GLY A 375 -1.33 29.94 -25.95
CA GLY A 375 -0.09 29.28 -25.53
C GLY A 375 0.29 29.57 -24.09
N TRP A 376 1.60 29.62 -23.86
CA TRP A 376 2.17 29.89 -22.54
C TRP A 376 2.35 31.38 -22.34
N ASN A 377 1.70 31.94 -21.32
CA ASN A 377 1.74 33.38 -21.05
C ASN A 377 2.00 33.65 -19.57
N TRP A 378 2.77 34.72 -19.34
CA TRP A 378 2.94 35.28 -18.00
C TRP A 378 1.74 36.18 -17.70
N VAL A 379 0.92 35.74 -16.76
CA VAL A 379 -0.28 36.47 -16.36
C VAL A 379 0.14 37.72 -15.57
N SER A 380 -0.26 38.89 -16.07
CA SER A 380 -0.02 40.19 -15.45
C SER A 380 -1.26 41.10 -15.59
N GLY A 381 -1.31 42.21 -14.84
CA GLY A 381 -2.41 43.18 -14.90
C GLY A 381 -3.71 42.68 -14.26
N SER A 382 -4.86 43.03 -14.86
CA SER A 382 -6.20 42.64 -14.37
C SER A 382 -6.42 41.13 -14.37
N LEU A 383 -5.94 40.44 -15.42
CA LEU A 383 -6.05 38.99 -15.55
C LEU A 383 -5.35 38.25 -14.40
N PHE A 384 -4.27 38.83 -13.84
CA PHE A 384 -3.64 38.29 -12.64
C PHE A 384 -4.57 38.37 -11.45
N HIS A 385 -5.26 39.49 -11.23
CA HIS A 385 -6.18 39.66 -10.12
C HIS A 385 -7.35 38.67 -10.20
N ASP A 386 -7.91 38.51 -11.39
CA ASP A 386 -9.04 37.61 -11.64
C ASP A 386 -8.68 36.13 -11.46
N LEU A 387 -7.45 35.74 -11.81
CA LEU A 387 -6.98 34.37 -11.59
C LEU A 387 -6.44 34.15 -10.17
N LEU A 388 -5.93 35.19 -9.51
CA LEU A 388 -5.33 35.08 -8.19
C LEU A 388 -6.31 34.49 -7.20
N GLN A 389 -7.58 34.93 -7.21
CA GLN A 389 -8.64 34.44 -6.32
C GLN A 389 -8.83 32.90 -6.37
N TRP A 390 -8.54 32.28 -7.51
CA TRP A 390 -8.62 30.81 -7.69
C TRP A 390 -7.27 30.12 -7.46
N ARG A 391 -6.15 30.81 -7.72
CA ARG A 391 -4.79 30.24 -7.65
C ARG A 391 -4.21 30.27 -6.23
N TRP A 392 -4.38 31.36 -5.49
CA TRP A 392 -3.74 31.51 -4.17
C TRP A 392 -4.23 30.50 -3.13
N PRO A 393 -5.54 30.16 -3.01
CA PRO A 393 -5.99 29.18 -2.01
C PRO A 393 -5.42 27.80 -2.30
N ARG A 394 -5.38 27.43 -3.58
CA ARG A 394 -4.88 26.14 -4.06
C ARG A 394 -3.38 26.00 -3.84
N VAL A 395 -2.60 27.02 -4.20
CA VAL A 395 -1.15 27.05 -3.98
C VAL A 395 -0.82 27.01 -2.49
N LEU A 396 -1.56 27.77 -1.66
CA LEU A 396 -1.36 27.76 -0.21
C LEU A 396 -1.69 26.41 0.41
N ALA A 397 -2.79 25.77 0.01
CA ALA A 397 -3.14 24.44 0.51
C ALA A 397 -2.17 23.35 0.01
N ALA A 398 -1.72 23.41 -1.23
CA ALA A 398 -0.66 22.54 -1.74
C ALA A 398 0.61 22.69 -0.89
N LEU A 399 1.03 23.93 -0.63
CA LEU A 399 2.19 24.25 0.19
C LEU A 399 2.05 23.67 1.60
N THR A 400 0.97 24.02 2.32
CA THR A 400 0.78 23.62 3.72
C THR A 400 0.60 22.12 3.86
N ALA A 401 -0.18 21.46 2.99
CA ALA A 401 -0.35 20.02 3.00
C ALA A 401 0.98 19.30 2.71
N GLY A 402 1.74 19.74 1.70
CA GLY A 402 3.05 19.18 1.36
C GLY A 402 4.05 19.29 2.52
N MET A 403 4.11 20.45 3.18
CA MET A 403 4.97 20.66 4.35
C MET A 403 4.54 19.78 5.54
N MET A 404 3.23 19.73 5.87
CA MET A 404 2.71 18.94 6.98
C MET A 404 2.95 17.44 6.80
N LEU A 405 2.68 16.89 5.60
CA LEU A 405 2.91 15.47 5.30
C LEU A 405 4.39 15.12 5.34
N ALA A 406 5.26 15.99 4.83
CA ALA A 406 6.70 15.78 4.86
C ALA A 406 7.27 15.79 6.29
N VAL A 407 6.74 16.65 7.17
CA VAL A 407 7.11 16.67 8.59
C VAL A 407 6.56 15.44 9.32
N ALA A 408 5.28 15.10 9.14
CA ALA A 408 4.69 13.88 9.71
C ALA A 408 5.48 12.62 9.30
N GLY A 409 5.85 12.54 8.02
CA GLY A 409 6.72 11.51 7.47
C GLY A 409 8.08 11.42 8.18
N SER A 410 8.78 12.54 8.33
CA SER A 410 10.06 12.56 9.04
C SER A 410 9.95 12.12 10.52
N VAL A 411 8.87 12.51 11.21
CA VAL A 411 8.57 12.12 12.59
C VAL A 411 8.38 10.61 12.67
N ILE A 412 7.54 10.05 11.79
CA ILE A 412 7.25 8.60 11.75
C ILE A 412 8.49 7.79 11.38
N GLN A 413 9.30 8.22 10.40
CA GLN A 413 10.54 7.52 10.01
C GLN A 413 11.55 7.48 11.16
N ARG A 414 11.65 8.56 11.95
CA ARG A 414 12.54 8.62 13.13
C ARG A 414 12.01 7.83 14.32
N LEU A 415 10.71 7.94 14.60
CA LEU A 415 10.04 7.19 15.65
C LEU A 415 10.19 5.68 15.45
N THR A 416 10.10 5.22 14.20
CA THR A 416 10.14 3.81 13.85
C THR A 416 11.55 3.28 13.56
N GLY A 417 12.49 4.16 13.22
CA GLY A 417 13.78 3.75 12.66
C GLY A 417 13.65 3.06 11.29
N ASN A 418 12.51 3.19 10.62
CA ASN A 418 12.25 2.55 9.34
C ASN A 418 12.07 3.61 8.25
N ALA A 419 12.92 3.54 7.22
CA ALA A 419 12.87 4.47 6.09
C ALA A 419 11.61 4.34 5.22
N MET A 420 10.90 3.21 5.31
CA MET A 420 9.62 2.95 4.62
C MET A 420 8.42 3.52 5.36
N ALA A 421 8.60 3.96 6.61
CA ALA A 421 7.47 4.41 7.41
C ALA A 421 6.94 5.73 6.85
N SER A 422 5.63 5.79 6.62
CA SER A 422 4.92 6.99 6.18
C SER A 422 3.57 7.05 6.89
N PRO A 423 2.92 8.23 6.92
CA PRO A 423 1.58 8.35 7.49
C PRO A 423 0.53 7.53 6.73
N GLU A 424 0.68 7.41 5.41
CA GLU A 424 -0.16 6.59 4.55
C GLU A 424 -0.05 5.10 4.91
N VAL A 425 1.17 4.60 5.12
CA VAL A 425 1.44 3.22 5.57
C VAL A 425 0.89 2.96 6.98
N LEU A 426 0.81 3.98 7.83
CA LEU A 426 0.14 3.89 9.12
C LEU A 426 -1.39 3.82 9.01
N GLY A 427 -1.97 4.10 7.84
CA GLY A 427 -3.42 4.05 7.62
C GLY A 427 -4.20 5.24 8.17
N ILE A 428 -3.54 6.25 8.74
CA ILE A 428 -4.20 7.45 9.30
C ILE A 428 -4.98 8.19 8.20
N SER A 429 -4.36 8.38 7.04
CA SER A 429 -5.00 8.99 5.86
C SER A 429 -6.16 8.13 5.33
N SER A 430 -5.98 6.81 5.23
CA SER A 430 -7.05 5.89 4.81
C SER A 430 -8.23 5.88 5.78
N GLY A 431 -7.97 5.95 7.09
CA GLY A 431 -9.00 6.03 8.13
C GLY A 431 -9.77 7.34 8.10
N ALA A 432 -9.08 8.45 7.82
CA ALA A 432 -9.73 9.73 7.60
C ALA A 432 -10.64 9.70 6.36
N ALA A 433 -10.15 9.15 5.25
CA ALA A 433 -10.92 8.99 4.01
C ALA A 433 -12.15 8.10 4.22
N PHE A 434 -11.97 6.96 4.88
CA PHE A 434 -13.08 6.06 5.21
C PHE A 434 -14.13 6.75 6.11
N GLY A 435 -13.71 7.48 7.15
CA GLY A 435 -14.63 8.24 8.01
C GLY A 435 -15.45 9.27 7.23
N VAL A 436 -14.82 10.01 6.31
CA VAL A 436 -15.49 10.94 5.40
C VAL A 436 -16.53 10.24 4.54
N VAL A 437 -16.13 9.15 3.88
CA VAL A 437 -17.03 8.44 2.95
C VAL A 437 -18.21 7.82 3.70
N VAL A 438 -18.00 7.18 4.84
CA VAL A 438 -19.10 6.65 5.67
C VAL A 438 -20.09 7.76 6.04
N MET A 439 -19.60 8.94 6.40
CA MET A 439 -20.47 10.06 6.77
C MET A 439 -21.31 10.57 5.58
N LEU A 440 -20.76 10.57 4.37
CA LEU A 440 -21.48 10.92 3.14
C LEU A 440 -22.67 10.00 2.85
N PHE A 441 -22.59 8.73 3.27
CA PHE A 441 -23.71 7.78 3.14
C PHE A 441 -24.73 7.90 4.27
N ILE A 442 -24.33 8.33 5.47
CA ILE A 442 -25.21 8.46 6.64
C ILE A 442 -26.06 9.74 6.58
N VAL A 443 -25.49 10.87 6.12
CA VAL A 443 -26.18 12.17 6.14
C VAL A 443 -26.62 12.59 4.73
N PRO A 444 -27.94 12.58 4.43
CA PRO A 444 -28.46 13.11 3.17
C PRO A 444 -28.39 14.65 3.13
N GLY A 445 -28.06 15.22 1.98
CA GLY A 445 -28.39 16.62 1.64
C GLY A 445 -27.47 17.74 2.14
N ASN A 446 -26.64 17.57 3.18
CA ASN A 446 -25.62 18.57 3.57
C ASN A 446 -24.45 18.00 4.39
N ALA A 447 -23.75 17.03 3.84
CA ALA A 447 -22.65 16.36 4.55
C ALA A 447 -21.34 17.16 4.60
N PHE A 448 -21.23 18.30 3.90
CA PHE A 448 -19.98 19.09 3.80
C PHE A 448 -19.46 19.61 5.15
N GLY A 449 -20.36 20.05 6.03
CA GLY A 449 -20.00 20.48 7.40
C GLY A 449 -19.48 19.34 8.28
N TRP A 450 -19.87 18.10 7.96
CA TRP A 450 -19.50 16.91 8.72
C TRP A 450 -18.22 16.22 8.21
N LEU A 451 -17.70 16.60 7.04
CA LEU A 451 -16.51 15.97 6.47
C LEU A 451 -15.29 16.11 7.39
N PHE A 452 -15.02 17.32 7.89
CA PHE A 452 -13.86 17.56 8.74
C PHE A 452 -13.95 16.84 10.09
N PRO A 453 -15.08 16.90 10.84
CA PRO A 453 -15.27 16.08 12.03
C PRO A 453 -15.19 14.58 11.76
N ALA A 454 -15.82 14.08 10.68
CA ALA A 454 -15.85 12.65 10.37
C ALA A 454 -14.47 12.12 9.99
N GLY A 455 -13.72 12.85 9.16
CA GLY A 455 -12.34 12.48 8.81
C GLY A 455 -11.40 12.55 10.01
N SER A 456 -11.56 13.56 10.87
CA SER A 456 -10.77 13.67 12.11
C SER A 456 -11.06 12.52 13.07
N LEU A 457 -12.34 12.13 13.22
CA LEU A 457 -12.75 10.98 14.03
C LEU A 457 -12.22 9.67 13.43
N GLY A 458 -12.30 9.49 12.11
CA GLY A 458 -11.74 8.32 11.42
C GLY A 458 -10.22 8.18 11.63
N ALA A 459 -9.48 9.29 11.52
CA ALA A 459 -8.04 9.32 11.84
C ALA A 459 -7.76 9.01 13.31
N ALA A 460 -8.53 9.57 14.23
CA ALA A 460 -8.37 9.37 15.67
C ALA A 460 -8.65 7.91 16.08
N VAL A 461 -9.71 7.30 15.57
CA VAL A 461 -10.04 5.89 15.77
C VAL A 461 -8.93 5.01 15.23
N THR A 462 -8.41 5.31 14.03
CA THR A 462 -7.33 4.55 13.42
C THR A 462 -6.05 4.63 14.26
N LEU A 463 -5.69 5.82 14.71
CA LEU A 463 -4.56 6.02 15.63
C LEU A 463 -4.77 5.22 16.92
N LEU A 464 -5.94 5.32 17.56
CA LEU A 464 -6.27 4.59 18.78
C LEU A 464 -6.07 3.08 18.61
N VAL A 465 -6.61 2.49 17.53
CA VAL A 465 -6.48 1.05 17.25
C VAL A 465 -5.00 0.67 17.11
N ILE A 466 -4.21 1.46 16.36
CA ILE A 466 -2.77 1.22 16.20
C ILE A 466 -2.05 1.31 17.54
N MET A 467 -2.40 2.27 18.38
CA MET A 467 -1.78 2.47 19.69
C MET A 467 -2.08 1.32 20.65
N VAL A 468 -3.33 0.88 20.73
CA VAL A 468 -3.74 -0.25 21.58
C VAL A 468 -3.08 -1.55 21.11
N THR A 469 -3.04 -1.78 19.80
CA THR A 469 -2.45 -3.01 19.24
C THR A 469 -0.93 -3.02 19.31
N ALA A 470 -0.27 -1.89 19.06
CA ALA A 470 1.19 -1.77 19.12
C ALA A 470 1.73 -1.75 20.56
N SER A 471 0.96 -1.29 21.56
CA SER A 471 1.38 -1.26 22.96
C SER A 471 1.30 -2.61 23.67
N ARG A 472 0.40 -3.49 23.23
CA ARG A 472 0.24 -4.85 23.78
C ARG A 472 1.51 -5.69 23.55
N GLY A 473 2.11 -6.17 24.63
CA GLY A 473 3.35 -6.98 24.57
C GLY A 473 4.62 -6.17 24.23
N GLY A 474 4.59 -4.85 24.50
CA GLY A 474 5.71 -3.92 24.27
C GLY A 474 5.67 -3.28 22.88
N PHE A 475 5.98 -1.98 22.82
CA PHE A 475 5.96 -1.23 21.57
C PHE A 475 7.07 -1.67 20.62
N SER A 476 6.66 -2.06 19.41
CA SER A 476 7.53 -2.43 18.30
C SER A 476 7.14 -1.61 17.06
N PRO A 477 8.11 -0.90 16.45
CA PRO A 477 7.89 -0.22 15.18
C PRO A 477 7.35 -1.14 14.07
N GLN A 478 7.84 -2.39 13.97
CA GLN A 478 7.37 -3.32 12.95
C GLN A 478 5.91 -3.71 13.16
N ARG A 479 5.50 -3.97 14.41
CA ARG A 479 4.09 -4.27 14.73
C ARG A 479 3.18 -3.08 14.42
N MET A 480 3.65 -1.87 14.73
CA MET A 480 2.91 -0.65 14.44
C MET A 480 2.70 -0.45 12.93
N LEU A 481 3.73 -0.67 12.11
CA LEU A 481 3.63 -0.58 10.65
C LEU A 481 2.75 -1.69 10.07
N LEU A 482 2.81 -2.91 10.60
CA LEU A 482 1.88 -3.99 10.21
C LEU A 482 0.43 -3.66 10.55
N ALA A 483 0.19 -3.12 11.74
CA ALA A 483 -1.15 -2.70 12.16
C ALA A 483 -1.70 -1.62 11.25
N GLY A 484 -0.88 -0.61 10.94
CA GLY A 484 -1.24 0.47 10.03
C GLY A 484 -1.52 -0.01 8.61
N MET A 485 -0.64 -0.85 8.04
CA MET A 485 -0.85 -1.42 6.70
C MET A 485 -2.12 -2.25 6.64
N ALA A 486 -2.42 -3.00 7.71
CA ALA A 486 -3.64 -3.79 7.76
C ALA A 486 -4.90 -2.93 7.78
N LEU A 487 -4.94 -1.89 8.62
CA LEU A 487 -6.06 -0.96 8.66
C LEU A 487 -6.20 -0.19 7.34
N SER A 488 -5.09 0.31 6.80
CA SER A 488 -5.06 1.02 5.52
C SER A 488 -5.63 0.18 4.39
N THR A 489 -5.20 -1.07 4.27
CA THR A 489 -5.68 -1.97 3.21
C THR A 489 -7.16 -2.32 3.41
N ALA A 490 -7.60 -2.58 4.63
CA ALA A 490 -9.02 -2.83 4.93
C ALA A 490 -9.91 -1.62 4.56
N PHE A 491 -9.51 -0.41 4.95
CA PHE A 491 -10.23 0.81 4.59
C PHE A 491 -10.21 1.07 3.07
N THR A 492 -9.09 0.83 2.40
CA THR A 492 -8.99 1.00 0.95
C THR A 492 -9.90 0.03 0.21
N MET A 493 -9.98 -1.23 0.64
CA MET A 493 -10.89 -2.20 0.03
C MET A 493 -12.37 -1.85 0.27
N LEU A 494 -12.71 -1.34 1.45
CA LEU A 494 -14.06 -0.82 1.72
C LEU A 494 -14.40 0.38 0.84
N LEU A 495 -13.44 1.30 0.63
CA LEU A 495 -13.61 2.43 -0.29
C LEU A 495 -13.82 1.95 -1.73
N MET A 496 -13.04 0.98 -2.20
CA MET A 496 -13.18 0.41 -3.54
C MET A 496 -14.53 -0.32 -3.73
N LEU A 497 -15.01 -1.03 -2.70
CA LEU A 497 -16.35 -1.64 -2.71
C LEU A 497 -17.45 -0.57 -2.84
N LEU A 498 -17.33 0.54 -2.11
CA LEU A 498 -18.28 1.66 -2.22
C LEU A 498 -18.21 2.34 -3.58
N MET A 499 -17.02 2.46 -4.17
CA MET A 499 -16.86 2.98 -5.53
C MET A 499 -17.47 2.07 -6.60
N ALA A 500 -17.42 0.74 -6.38
CA ALA A 500 -18.07 -0.23 -7.26
C ALA A 500 -19.60 -0.15 -7.25
N SER A 501 -20.21 0.51 -6.26
CA SER A 501 -21.68 0.67 -6.19
C SER A 501 -22.29 1.47 -7.34
N GLY A 502 -21.47 2.24 -8.09
CA GLY A 502 -21.93 3.09 -9.18
C GLY A 502 -22.62 4.38 -8.73
N ASP A 503 -22.60 4.74 -7.44
CA ASP A 503 -23.15 6.02 -6.97
C ASP A 503 -22.35 7.19 -7.60
N PRO A 504 -23.00 8.12 -8.32
CA PRO A 504 -22.34 9.27 -8.95
C PRO A 504 -21.52 10.14 -7.98
N ARG A 505 -21.88 10.15 -6.69
CA ARG A 505 -21.12 10.85 -5.64
C ARG A 505 -19.69 10.31 -5.49
N MET A 506 -19.46 9.05 -5.86
CA MET A 506 -18.13 8.44 -5.80
C MET A 506 -17.16 9.06 -6.80
N ALA A 507 -17.61 9.65 -7.91
CA ALA A 507 -16.73 10.33 -8.86
C ALA A 507 -16.08 11.60 -8.27
N GLY A 508 -16.84 12.38 -7.47
CA GLY A 508 -16.29 13.52 -6.73
C GLY A 508 -15.31 13.08 -5.63
N ILE A 509 -15.64 11.98 -4.95
CA ILE A 509 -14.77 11.38 -3.93
C ILE A 509 -13.49 10.81 -4.55
N LEU A 510 -13.56 10.22 -5.73
CA LEU A 510 -12.41 9.72 -6.49
C LEU A 510 -11.37 10.83 -6.71
N THR A 511 -11.85 12.00 -7.15
CA THR A 511 -11.00 13.18 -7.37
C THR A 511 -10.38 13.65 -6.04
N TRP A 512 -11.15 13.68 -4.94
CA TRP A 512 -10.63 14.04 -3.64
C TRP A 512 -9.63 13.01 -3.07
N ILE A 513 -9.93 11.72 -3.14
CA ILE A 513 -9.06 10.63 -2.70
C ILE A 513 -7.71 10.72 -3.40
N SER A 514 -7.70 11.09 -4.69
CA SER A 514 -6.50 11.24 -5.52
C SER A 514 -5.59 12.43 -5.16
N GLY A 515 -5.96 13.25 -4.17
CA GLY A 515 -5.14 14.37 -3.70
C GLY A 515 -5.39 15.66 -4.48
N SER A 516 -6.64 16.01 -4.77
CA SER A 516 -6.98 17.23 -5.53
C SER A 516 -6.98 18.49 -4.67
N THR A 517 -6.43 19.59 -5.19
CA THR A 517 -6.52 20.94 -4.59
C THR A 517 -7.73 21.73 -5.10
N TYR A 518 -8.62 21.13 -5.88
CA TYR A 518 -9.49 21.84 -6.83
C TYR A 518 -10.53 22.71 -6.12
N ASN A 519 -11.09 22.19 -5.04
CA ASN A 519 -12.23 22.78 -4.34
C ASN A 519 -11.82 23.50 -3.04
N VAL A 520 -10.53 23.81 -2.88
CA VAL A 520 -10.03 24.49 -1.69
C VAL A 520 -10.46 25.95 -1.71
N THR A 521 -11.17 26.37 -0.66
CA THR A 521 -11.56 27.77 -0.45
C THR A 521 -10.45 28.56 0.27
N GLY A 522 -10.44 29.90 0.09
CA GLY A 522 -9.46 30.76 0.76
C GLY A 522 -9.46 30.63 2.29
N ASP A 523 -10.65 30.56 2.89
CA ASP A 523 -10.80 30.37 4.33
C ASP A 523 -10.29 28.99 4.79
N GLN A 524 -10.52 27.92 4.02
CA GLN A 524 -9.94 26.61 4.32
C GLN A 524 -8.40 26.64 4.22
N ALA A 525 -7.84 27.32 3.22
CA ALA A 525 -6.40 27.46 3.04
C ALA A 525 -5.74 28.22 4.21
N VAL A 526 -6.36 29.31 4.68
CA VAL A 526 -5.87 30.08 5.84
C VAL A 526 -5.99 29.28 7.14
N ARG A 527 -7.13 28.61 7.39
CA ARG A 527 -7.30 27.76 8.58
C ARG A 527 -6.24 26.68 8.66
N THR A 528 -5.85 26.13 7.52
CA THR A 528 -4.86 25.03 7.47
C THR A 528 -3.43 25.52 7.58
N LEU A 529 -3.14 26.74 7.09
CA LEU A 529 -1.91 27.46 7.40
C LEU A 529 -1.77 27.70 8.92
N ILE A 530 -2.82 28.21 9.57
CA ILE A 530 -2.82 28.46 11.03
C ILE A 530 -2.54 27.17 11.79
N LEU A 531 -3.24 26.08 11.45
CA LEU A 531 -3.01 24.77 12.05
C LEU A 531 -1.59 24.27 11.81
N MET A 532 -1.05 24.41 10.60
CA MET A 532 0.34 24.05 10.29
C MET A 532 1.32 24.81 11.18
N VAL A 533 1.17 26.13 11.32
CA VAL A 533 2.05 26.97 12.16
C VAL A 533 2.02 26.51 13.61
N ILE A 534 0.83 26.25 14.17
CA ILE A 534 0.66 25.74 15.54
C ILE A 534 1.36 24.39 15.70
N LEU A 535 1.12 23.43 14.80
CA LEU A 535 1.71 22.09 14.88
C LEU A 535 3.22 22.13 14.66
N PHE A 536 3.72 23.00 13.78
CA PHE A 536 5.15 23.18 13.52
C PHE A 536 5.86 23.78 14.72
N ALA A 537 5.21 24.69 15.46
CA ALA A 537 5.74 25.23 16.72
C ALA A 537 5.91 24.15 17.80
N LEU A 538 5.15 23.06 17.75
CA LEU A 538 5.30 21.91 18.65
C LEU A 538 6.46 20.98 18.27
N THR A 539 6.89 20.96 17.00
CA THR A 539 7.93 20.03 16.52
C THR A 539 9.30 20.17 17.21
N PRO A 540 9.82 21.39 17.53
CA PRO A 540 11.12 21.53 18.18
C PRO A 540 11.11 21.00 19.61
N LEU A 541 9.97 21.03 20.30
CA LEU A 541 9.80 20.48 21.65
C LEU A 541 10.08 18.98 21.67
N CYS A 542 9.82 18.29 20.57
CA CYS A 542 10.07 16.86 20.40
C CYS A 542 11.50 16.52 19.92
N ARG A 543 12.39 17.51 19.72
CA ARG A 543 13.75 17.32 19.17
C ARG A 543 14.54 16.23 19.89
N ARG A 544 14.53 16.23 21.23
CA ARG A 544 15.27 15.26 22.04
C ARG A 544 14.77 13.84 21.80
N TRP A 545 13.46 13.65 21.71
CA TRP A 545 12.84 12.36 21.43
C TRP A 545 13.21 11.85 20.03
N LEU A 546 13.15 12.72 19.02
CA LEU A 546 13.46 12.40 17.63
C LEU A 546 14.95 12.09 17.35
N MET A 547 15.86 12.54 18.23
CA MET A 547 17.29 12.21 18.13
C MET A 547 17.63 10.87 18.79
N ILE A 548 16.96 10.53 19.90
CA ILE A 548 17.34 9.38 20.73
C ILE A 548 16.54 8.12 20.36
N LEU A 549 15.25 8.22 19.99
CA LEU A 549 14.42 7.07 19.65
C LEU A 549 14.99 6.17 18.53
N PRO A 550 15.62 6.71 17.46
CA PRO A 550 16.29 5.89 16.45
C PRO A 550 17.42 5.01 16.99
N LEU A 551 18.03 5.36 18.14
CA LEU A 551 19.11 4.59 18.77
C LEU A 551 18.61 3.32 19.47
N GLY A 552 17.29 3.13 19.55
CA GLY A 552 16.66 1.96 20.17
C GLY A 552 15.95 2.25 21.49
N GLY A 553 15.04 1.36 21.87
CA GLY A 553 14.24 1.51 23.11
C GLY A 553 15.07 1.38 24.39
N ALA A 554 16.10 0.53 24.38
CA ALA A 554 16.95 0.28 25.55
C ALA A 554 17.86 1.49 25.86
N THR A 555 18.52 2.04 24.83
CA THR A 555 19.36 3.26 24.94
C THR A 555 18.52 4.47 25.35
N ALA A 556 17.35 4.66 24.76
CA ALA A 556 16.43 5.73 25.14
C ALA A 556 15.98 5.62 26.60
N ARG A 557 15.69 4.41 27.09
CA ARG A 557 15.32 4.19 28.50
C ARG A 557 16.49 4.43 29.45
N ALA A 558 17.70 4.04 29.08
CA ALA A 558 18.91 4.25 29.89
C ALA A 558 19.22 5.74 30.13
N ILE A 559 18.86 6.62 29.19
CA ILE A 559 19.01 8.08 29.30
C ILE A 559 17.80 8.74 30.01
N GLY A 560 16.91 7.94 30.62
CA GLY A 560 15.77 8.41 31.41
C GLY A 560 14.54 8.85 30.61
N MET A 561 14.43 8.47 29.33
CA MET A 561 13.27 8.83 28.51
C MET A 561 12.03 7.99 28.83
N ALA A 562 10.91 8.66 29.09
CA ALA A 562 9.60 8.02 29.22
C ALA A 562 9.08 7.57 27.84
N LEU A 563 9.41 6.34 27.43
CA LEU A 563 9.14 5.82 26.08
C LEU A 563 7.67 5.92 25.65
N THR A 564 6.75 5.48 26.50
CA THR A 564 5.32 5.42 26.15
C THR A 564 4.73 6.80 25.86
N PRO A 565 4.81 7.80 26.76
CA PRO A 565 4.27 9.12 26.49
C PRO A 565 5.00 9.84 25.34
N SER A 566 6.33 9.70 25.22
CA SER A 566 7.07 10.30 24.09
C SER A 566 6.61 9.73 22.73
N ARG A 567 6.38 8.41 22.65
CA ARG A 567 5.88 7.77 21.43
C ARG A 567 4.43 8.17 21.15
N PHE A 568 3.58 8.23 22.18
CA PHE A 568 2.21 8.71 22.07
C PHE A 568 2.17 10.13 21.50
N ALA A 569 2.92 11.06 22.09
CA ALA A 569 2.95 12.46 21.68
C ALA A 569 3.43 12.62 20.22
N LEU A 570 4.47 11.90 19.82
CA LEU A 570 4.97 11.92 18.44
C LEU A 570 3.98 11.34 17.45
N LEU A 571 3.28 10.25 17.80
CA LEU A 571 2.24 9.67 16.96
C LEU A 571 1.04 10.58 16.83
N LEU A 572 0.61 11.21 17.93
CA LEU A 572 -0.47 12.19 17.92
C LEU A 572 -0.11 13.37 17.03
N LEU A 573 1.09 13.94 17.18
CA LEU A 573 1.57 15.05 16.35
C LEU A 573 1.63 14.66 14.86
N ALA A 574 2.17 13.48 14.53
CA ALA A 574 2.22 13.02 13.16
C ALA A 574 0.81 12.76 12.60
N ALA A 575 -0.10 12.22 13.41
CA ALA A 575 -1.47 11.96 13.01
C ALA A 575 -2.28 13.24 12.78
N THR A 576 -2.13 14.26 13.64
CA THR A 576 -2.82 15.55 13.47
C THR A 576 -2.31 16.30 12.25
N LEU A 577 -0.99 16.34 12.01
CA LEU A 577 -0.40 16.87 10.79
C LEU A 577 -0.95 16.17 9.54
N THR A 578 -1.03 14.84 9.59
CA THR A 578 -1.51 14.02 8.47
C THR A 578 -3.00 14.21 8.22
N ALA A 579 -3.81 14.22 9.27
CA ALA A 579 -5.25 14.41 9.17
C ALA A 579 -5.57 15.81 8.63
N ALA A 580 -4.89 16.86 9.10
CA ALA A 580 -5.09 18.23 8.60
C ALA A 580 -4.74 18.36 7.11
N ALA A 581 -3.63 17.75 6.67
CA ALA A 581 -3.28 17.69 5.25
C ALA A 581 -4.26 16.83 4.42
N THR A 582 -4.72 15.71 4.98
CA THR A 582 -5.67 14.81 4.31
C THR A 582 -7.04 15.48 4.12
N MET A 583 -7.50 16.27 5.08
CA MET A 583 -8.77 17.01 4.98
C MET A 583 -8.73 18.18 3.99
N THR A 584 -7.54 18.66 3.62
CA THR A 584 -7.41 19.77 2.67
C THR A 584 -7.23 19.30 1.25
N VAL A 585 -6.24 18.44 1.03
CA VAL A 585 -5.85 18.03 -0.33
C VAL A 585 -6.31 16.61 -0.63
N GLY A 586 -6.47 15.77 0.39
CA GLY A 586 -6.82 14.35 0.24
C GLY A 586 -5.73 13.41 0.77
N PRO A 587 -6.03 12.11 0.88
CA PRO A 587 -5.17 11.11 1.51
C PRO A 587 -3.95 10.70 0.68
N LEU A 588 -3.99 10.87 -0.65
CA LEU A 588 -2.90 10.46 -1.55
C LEU A 588 -1.96 11.63 -1.84
N SER A 589 -0.70 11.52 -1.41
CA SER A 589 0.29 12.53 -1.76
C SER A 589 1.71 12.01 -1.95
N PHE A 590 2.09 10.84 -1.42
CA PHE A 590 3.46 10.26 -1.50
C PHE A 590 4.59 11.14 -0.90
N VAL A 591 4.36 12.44 -0.75
CA VAL A 591 5.23 13.47 -0.20
C VAL A 591 5.75 13.07 1.19
N GLY A 592 4.87 12.51 2.03
CA GLY A 592 5.22 12.07 3.38
C GLY A 592 6.22 10.91 3.44
N LEU A 593 6.39 10.14 2.37
CA LEU A 593 7.46 9.15 2.28
C LEU A 593 8.73 9.76 1.66
N MET A 594 8.54 10.50 0.57
CA MET A 594 9.59 10.97 -0.31
C MET A 594 10.43 12.10 0.25
N ALA A 595 9.81 13.22 0.61
CA ALA A 595 10.50 14.42 1.06
C ALA A 595 11.47 14.17 2.23
N PRO A 596 11.09 13.43 3.30
CA PRO A 596 12.01 13.14 4.40
C PRO A 596 13.14 12.18 4.01
N HIS A 597 12.92 11.35 2.99
CA HIS A 597 13.96 10.47 2.47
C HIS A 597 14.94 11.25 1.59
N ILE A 598 14.45 12.10 0.67
CA ILE A 598 15.29 13.00 -0.14
C ILE A 598 16.14 13.89 0.78
N ALA A 599 15.56 14.48 1.82
CA ALA A 599 16.29 15.29 2.80
C ALA A 599 17.48 14.52 3.41
N ARG A 600 17.27 13.24 3.78
CA ARG A 600 18.36 12.37 4.27
C ARG A 600 19.40 12.07 3.20
N MET A 601 18.97 11.83 1.97
CA MET A 601 19.88 11.57 0.84
C MET A 601 20.75 12.77 0.48
N LEU A 602 20.24 13.99 0.69
CA LEU A 602 20.99 15.24 0.54
C LEU A 602 22.00 15.50 1.68
N GLY A 603 22.03 14.62 2.69
CA GLY A 603 22.98 14.68 3.82
C GLY A 603 22.37 15.21 5.13
N PHE A 604 21.10 15.61 5.16
CA PHE A 604 20.45 16.12 6.38
C PHE A 604 19.99 14.95 7.28
N ARG A 605 20.90 14.44 8.11
CA ARG A 605 20.67 13.26 8.98
C ARG A 605 20.27 13.60 10.42
N ARG A 606 20.44 14.84 10.88
CA ARG A 606 20.01 15.31 12.22
C ARG A 606 18.51 15.67 12.23
N ALA A 607 17.85 15.60 13.39
CA ALA A 607 16.39 15.75 13.52
C ALA A 607 15.87 17.08 12.96
N MET A 608 16.33 18.22 13.47
CA MET A 608 15.84 19.53 13.03
C MET A 608 16.21 19.84 11.57
N PRO A 609 17.47 19.64 11.12
CA PRO A 609 17.82 19.85 9.71
C PRO A 609 16.97 19.00 8.76
N GLN A 610 16.74 17.73 9.10
CA GLN A 610 15.90 16.87 8.28
C GLN A 610 14.45 17.36 8.25
N LEU A 611 13.87 17.78 9.39
CA LEU A 611 12.51 18.31 9.47
C LEU A 611 12.33 19.54 8.58
N ILE A 612 13.22 20.51 8.69
CA ILE A 612 13.15 21.79 7.94
C ILE A 612 13.29 21.53 6.45
N MET A 613 14.31 20.78 6.04
CA MET A 613 14.53 20.49 4.62
C MET A 613 13.44 19.59 4.04
N SER A 614 12.92 18.64 4.83
CA SER A 614 11.78 17.81 4.45
C SER A 614 10.54 18.68 4.20
N ALA A 615 10.24 19.62 5.10
CA ALA A 615 9.12 20.54 4.93
C ALA A 615 9.25 21.36 3.63
N LEU A 616 10.41 21.99 3.41
CA LEU A 616 10.67 22.79 2.20
C LEU A 616 10.55 21.95 0.92
N LEU A 617 11.14 20.76 0.90
CA LEU A 617 11.07 19.85 -0.25
C LEU A 617 9.64 19.35 -0.50
N GLY A 618 8.88 19.05 0.57
CA GLY A 618 7.49 18.61 0.46
C GLY A 618 6.56 19.70 -0.04
N GLY A 619 6.72 20.92 0.48
CA GLY A 619 6.00 22.10 -0.01
C GLY A 619 6.33 22.40 -1.47
N MET A 620 7.61 22.38 -1.84
CA MET A 620 8.06 22.60 -3.22
C MET A 620 7.49 21.56 -4.18
N LEU A 621 7.57 20.27 -3.81
CA LEU A 621 7.03 19.19 -4.62
C LEU A 621 5.53 19.34 -4.85
N MET A 622 4.77 19.67 -3.80
CA MET A 622 3.32 19.79 -3.89
C MET A 622 2.88 21.04 -4.65
N VAL A 623 3.54 22.19 -4.48
CA VAL A 623 3.24 23.40 -5.27
C VAL A 623 3.60 23.21 -6.74
N ALA A 624 4.75 22.59 -7.04
CA ALA A 624 5.12 22.24 -8.41
C ALA A 624 4.13 21.26 -9.03
N ALA A 625 3.65 20.28 -8.25
CA ALA A 625 2.64 19.33 -8.70
C ALA A 625 1.27 19.98 -8.94
N ASP A 626 0.83 20.89 -8.08
CA ASP A 626 -0.40 21.66 -8.29
C ASP A 626 -0.30 22.55 -9.54
N TRP A 627 0.84 23.20 -9.76
CA TRP A 627 1.06 24.01 -10.96
C TRP A 627 1.09 23.16 -12.23
N CYS A 628 1.94 22.13 -12.28
CA CYS A 628 2.01 21.23 -13.44
C CYS A 628 0.65 20.57 -13.72
N GLY A 629 -0.13 20.25 -12.68
CA GLY A 629 -1.44 19.62 -12.82
C GLY A 629 -2.47 20.49 -13.51
N ARG A 630 -2.34 21.81 -13.38
CA ARG A 630 -3.16 22.80 -14.09
C ARG A 630 -2.69 23.07 -15.52
N MET A 631 -1.44 22.76 -15.86
CA MET A 631 -0.83 23.21 -17.12
C MET A 631 -0.61 22.10 -18.16
N ILE A 632 -0.31 20.87 -17.72
CA ILE A 632 0.09 19.78 -18.64
C ILE A 632 -1.05 19.36 -19.57
N LEU A 633 -2.28 19.22 -19.03
CA LEU A 633 -3.45 18.71 -19.75
C LEU A 633 -4.54 19.77 -19.98
N PHE A 634 -4.18 21.05 -20.01
CA PHE A 634 -5.14 22.14 -20.23
C PHE A 634 -6.05 21.87 -21.45
N PRO A 635 -7.39 22.01 -21.34
CA PRO A 635 -8.16 22.58 -20.21
C PRO A 635 -8.43 21.63 -19.03
N ASP A 636 -8.14 20.33 -19.17
CA ASP A 636 -8.29 19.35 -18.10
C ASP A 636 -7.20 19.48 -17.03
N GLN A 637 -7.50 19.00 -15.82
CA GLN A 637 -6.58 19.10 -14.68
C GLN A 637 -6.24 17.74 -14.11
N VAL A 638 -4.97 17.56 -13.74
CA VAL A 638 -4.47 16.39 -13.00
C VAL A 638 -4.36 16.69 -11.51
N PRO A 639 -4.89 15.81 -10.63
CA PRO A 639 -4.82 16.01 -9.19
C PRO A 639 -3.37 16.14 -8.70
N ALA A 640 -3.13 17.12 -7.83
CA ALA A 640 -1.78 17.45 -7.36
C ALA A 640 -1.10 16.26 -6.66
N GLY A 641 -1.84 15.45 -5.89
CA GLY A 641 -1.31 14.25 -5.23
C GLY A 641 -0.79 13.18 -6.21
N LEU A 642 -1.54 12.90 -7.28
CA LEU A 642 -1.09 12.02 -8.36
C LEU A 642 0.14 12.58 -9.04
N LEU A 643 0.13 13.88 -9.37
CA LEU A 643 1.24 14.49 -10.07
C LEU A 643 2.51 14.61 -9.20
N ALA A 644 2.36 14.81 -7.90
CA ALA A 644 3.47 14.73 -6.95
C ALA A 644 4.12 13.34 -6.98
N THR A 645 3.33 12.28 -7.16
CA THR A 645 3.83 10.92 -7.35
C THR A 645 4.56 10.77 -8.69
N PHE A 646 4.02 11.33 -9.78
CA PHE A 646 4.64 11.31 -11.10
C PHE A 646 5.98 12.03 -11.17
N ILE A 647 6.09 13.19 -10.50
CA ILE A 647 7.33 13.97 -10.44
C ILE A 647 8.31 13.31 -9.47
N GLY A 648 7.81 12.89 -8.31
CA GLY A 648 8.63 12.40 -7.22
C GLY A 648 9.23 11.01 -7.48
N ALA A 649 8.43 10.03 -7.91
CA ALA A 649 8.89 8.65 -8.03
C ALA A 649 10.13 8.49 -8.94
N PRO A 650 10.19 9.06 -10.16
CA PRO A 650 11.38 8.99 -11.00
C PRO A 650 12.60 9.66 -10.38
N TYR A 651 12.41 10.83 -9.75
CA TYR A 651 13.51 11.55 -9.08
C TYR A 651 14.06 10.74 -7.90
N PHE A 652 13.19 10.11 -7.12
CA PHE A 652 13.57 9.22 -6.03
C PHE A 652 14.37 8.02 -6.52
N VAL A 653 13.89 7.36 -7.58
CA VAL A 653 14.58 6.24 -8.22
C VAL A 653 15.96 6.66 -8.74
N TYR A 654 16.05 7.83 -9.37
CA TYR A 654 17.32 8.40 -9.84
C TYR A 654 18.31 8.61 -8.67
N LEU A 655 17.86 9.22 -7.57
CA LEU A 655 18.69 9.42 -6.38
C LEU A 655 19.13 8.09 -5.78
N LEU A 656 18.24 7.08 -5.73
CA LEU A 656 18.56 5.77 -5.19
C LEU A 656 19.69 5.10 -5.99
N ARG A 657 19.68 5.26 -7.32
CA ARG A 657 20.74 4.76 -8.21
C ARG A 657 22.04 5.54 -8.04
N LYS A 658 21.99 6.87 -7.88
CA LYS A 658 23.18 7.72 -7.74
C LYS A 658 24.00 7.42 -6.48
N GLN A 659 23.33 7.07 -5.37
CA GLN A 659 24.01 6.62 -4.14
C GLN A 659 24.77 5.28 -4.26
N SER A 660 24.82 4.66 -5.45
CA SER A 660 25.64 3.46 -5.70
C SER A 660 27.07 3.78 -6.14
N ARG A 661 27.43 5.06 -6.31
CA ARG A 661 28.80 5.55 -6.48
C ARG A 661 29.20 6.26 -5.20
#